data_AF-A0ABD0U999-F1
#
_entry.id   AF-A0ABD0U999-F1
#
_cell.length_a   1.000
_cell.length_b   1.000
_cell.length_c   1.000
_cell.angle_alpha   90.00
_cell.angle_beta   90.00
_cell.angle_gamma   90.00
#
_symmetry.space_group_name_H-M   'P 1'
#
loop_
_entity.id
_entity.type
_entity.pdbx_description
1 polymer ?
#
loop_
_entity_poly.entity_id
_entity_poly.type
_entity_poly.pdbx_seq_one_letter_code
_entity_poly.pdbx_strand_id
1 'polypeptide(L)'
;MFKNFWCRIPEFWSILLSIFDAPSSGNPITSLFLKLKLLKSRIKAKRWDSSNHIADMCRNLTCLQRECQAKLDLDPLNGNLCADFKKLSSDLAFYQSTWASWTIQRAKVKWLQKGEEDLKFLYSKIRKRQSFNSKALKGVYHSPWKTTQSNASPFWKSLSITACNVRHSFSFHIHHNCRAYIQWDHWCKGATLASWLPNLILGGEQNSRLCDWINPLGWNIPPSVPAALSAFIRAIPISQLDGVNILWKYSNKAVFRDFYQEFFANDADFILHDLIWHKNHSLRFSAYSWLACMGGLKTAVEMIKRNIHITDSSCNFCYVHVETSAHLLFECDYSFMVLSSIIPSFANFFLRPNLGQALQHIGNLDIQKDIKNGMLLALNASVYHLWIERNRRRFNNDATSSCTLIRKIKRALSFRISNWKNDLTGGYYDAGDNIKFGFPMAFTATLLSWSVIDFGHTMTPNHLSDAITAIRWATDYLLKATSIPNTLYVQVGNAFRDHSCWERPEDMDTPRTVYKVDASNPGSDVAGETSAALAAAAIVFRLRDPDYSDRLLQRAVRVFDFADRYRGAYSSSLHNVVCPCYCDFSGYKDELLWGAAWLHKATRRREYREYIKRNEEVLGASDTKHEFGWDNKHAGVNVLISKEVLMGKDDYLRSFKENADDFICSLLPGVSSHPEIQYSPGGLLFKTGGSNMQHVTSLSFLLLAYSNYLSHANSHVPCGASSASPAELRMAAKRQVDYILGDNPMGISYMVGYGNRYPQHIHHRASSLPSLEAHPGRIGCRAGGAYYLSPKPNPNLLIGAVVGGPTNISDIFPDARPIFQQSEPTTYINAPLVGLLAYFSAHPYD
;
A
#
# COMPACT_ATOMS: atom_id res chain seq x y z
N MET A 1 24.87 -21.41 23.87
CA MET A 1 25.65 -21.20 22.63
C MET A 1 26.74 -20.21 22.95
N PHE A 2 27.99 -20.54 22.64
CA PHE A 2 29.14 -19.65 22.84
C PHE A 2 28.91 -18.32 22.12
N LYS A 3 29.17 -17.20 22.81
CA LYS A 3 29.02 -15.88 22.22
C LYS A 3 30.39 -15.29 21.97
N ASN A 4 30.65 -14.87 20.72
CA ASN A 4 31.97 -14.42 20.31
C ASN A 4 32.41 -13.15 21.06
N PHE A 5 31.46 -12.40 21.59
CA PHE A 5 31.77 -11.21 22.38
C PHE A 5 32.40 -11.56 23.75
N TRP A 6 32.17 -12.75 24.30
CA TRP A 6 32.81 -13.18 25.55
C TRP A 6 34.34 -13.16 25.45
N CYS A 7 34.90 -13.52 24.29
CA CYS A 7 36.34 -13.46 24.02
C CYS A 7 36.94 -12.05 24.09
N ARG A 8 36.11 -11.01 24.02
CA ARG A 8 36.55 -9.61 24.08
C ARG A 8 36.51 -9.03 25.48
N ILE A 9 36.00 -9.80 26.46
CA ILE A 9 35.94 -9.41 27.86
C ILE A 9 37.14 -10.07 28.56
N PRO A 10 38.15 -9.30 29.05
CA PRO A 10 39.33 -9.86 29.70
C PRO A 10 39.00 -10.81 30.86
N GLU A 11 37.96 -10.48 31.64
CA GLU A 11 37.51 -11.29 32.78
C GLU A 11 36.99 -12.66 32.35
N PHE A 12 36.47 -12.82 31.13
CA PHE A 12 36.03 -14.12 30.63
C PHE A 12 37.19 -15.13 30.54
N TRP A 13 38.37 -14.67 30.10
CA TRP A 13 39.55 -15.53 29.98
C TRP A 13 40.07 -15.96 31.34
N SER A 14 40.06 -15.07 32.33
CA SER A 14 40.44 -15.42 33.71
C SER A 14 39.54 -16.51 34.29
N ILE A 15 38.22 -16.43 34.04
CA ILE A 15 37.24 -17.43 34.48
C ILE A 15 37.46 -18.75 33.75
N LEU A 16 37.66 -18.70 32.42
CA LEU A 16 37.88 -19.89 31.60
C LEU A 16 39.12 -20.67 32.06
N LEU A 17 40.27 -20.00 32.19
CA LEU A 17 41.53 -20.62 32.58
C LEU A 17 41.42 -21.24 33.98
N SER A 18 40.88 -20.50 34.95
CA SER A 18 40.73 -21.00 36.34
C SER A 18 39.89 -22.29 36.45
N ILE A 19 38.92 -22.50 35.56
CA ILE A 19 38.05 -23.69 35.57
C ILE A 19 38.72 -24.88 34.89
N PHE A 20 39.51 -24.62 33.85
CA PHE A 20 40.16 -25.68 33.08
C PHE A 20 41.49 -26.13 33.67
N ASP A 21 42.14 -25.31 34.48
CA ASP A 21 43.34 -25.65 35.26
C ASP A 21 43.04 -26.53 36.49
N ALA A 22 41.78 -26.64 36.90
CA ALA A 22 41.40 -27.51 38.02
C ALA A 22 41.61 -29.01 37.68
N PRO A 23 42.11 -29.84 38.61
CA PRO A 23 42.38 -31.25 38.38
C PRO A 23 41.11 -32.03 37.98
N SER A 24 41.24 -32.96 37.04
CA SER A 24 40.11 -33.73 36.50
C SER A 24 39.66 -34.84 37.46
N SER A 25 38.37 -34.87 37.79
CA SER A 25 37.73 -35.98 38.51
C SER A 25 36.97 -36.91 37.55
N GLY A 26 37.38 -38.18 37.47
CA GLY A 26 36.72 -39.19 36.64
C GLY A 26 37.19 -39.22 35.17
N ASN A 27 36.44 -39.93 34.32
CA ASN A 27 36.83 -40.10 32.91
C ASN A 27 36.83 -38.75 32.15
N PRO A 28 37.58 -38.62 31.04
CA PRO A 28 37.77 -37.35 30.33
C PRO A 28 36.48 -36.66 29.89
N ILE A 29 35.47 -37.45 29.50
CA ILE A 29 34.17 -36.94 29.07
C ILE A 29 33.38 -36.37 30.26
N THR A 30 33.41 -37.06 31.40
CA THR A 30 32.74 -36.64 32.64
C THR A 30 33.40 -35.40 33.21
N SER A 31 34.73 -35.36 33.24
CA SER A 31 35.52 -34.20 33.63
C SER A 31 35.21 -32.98 32.75
N LEU A 32 35.20 -33.15 31.42
CA LEU A 32 34.84 -32.08 30.49
C LEU A 32 33.42 -31.58 30.70
N PHE A 33 32.45 -32.47 30.91
CA PHE A 33 31.06 -32.11 31.19
C PHE A 33 30.92 -31.27 32.47
N LEU A 34 31.58 -31.66 33.56
CA LEU A 34 31.55 -30.94 34.83
C LEU A 34 32.20 -29.55 34.71
N LYS A 35 33.36 -29.45 34.04
CA LYS A 35 34.04 -28.17 33.77
C LYS A 35 33.18 -27.23 32.93
N LEU A 36 32.53 -27.74 31.87
CA LEU A 36 31.61 -26.95 31.04
C LEU A 36 30.35 -26.50 31.81
N LYS A 37 29.83 -27.34 32.72
CA LYS A 37 28.71 -26.99 33.60
C LYS A 37 29.08 -25.86 34.57
N LEU A 38 30.29 -25.90 35.14
CA LEU A 38 30.80 -24.86 36.03
C LEU A 38 31.04 -23.53 35.29
N LEU A 39 31.63 -23.59 34.08
CA LEU A 39 31.83 -22.42 33.22
C LEU A 39 30.50 -21.73 32.90
N LYS A 40 29.48 -22.53 32.53
CA LYS A 40 28.13 -22.01 32.26
C LYS A 40 27.53 -21.29 33.47
N SER A 41 27.74 -21.81 34.68
CA SER A 41 27.25 -21.18 35.92
C SER A 41 27.91 -19.81 36.16
N ARG A 42 29.24 -19.73 36.03
CA ARG A 42 30.02 -18.49 36.24
C ARG A 42 29.67 -17.39 35.23
N ILE A 43 29.43 -17.75 33.96
CA ILE A 43 29.01 -16.80 32.92
C ILE A 43 27.62 -16.22 33.23
N LYS A 44 26.68 -17.06 33.70
CA LYS A 44 25.33 -16.61 34.08
C LYS A 44 25.34 -15.68 35.29
N ALA A 45 26.20 -15.95 36.28
CA ALA A 45 26.34 -15.09 37.46
C ALA A 45 26.80 -13.67 37.11
N LYS A 46 27.56 -13.50 36.02
CA LYS A 46 28.00 -12.19 35.50
C LYS A 46 26.97 -11.51 34.57
N ARG A 47 25.79 -12.11 34.36
CA ARG A 47 24.73 -11.62 33.43
C ARG A 47 25.18 -11.44 31.97
N TRP A 48 26.27 -12.09 31.57
CA TRP A 48 26.78 -12.06 30.19
C TRP A 48 25.99 -12.96 29.22
N ASP A 49 24.90 -13.55 29.69
CA ASP A 49 24.02 -14.41 28.92
C ASP A 49 22.89 -13.65 28.19
N SER A 50 22.64 -12.38 28.53
CA SER A 50 21.67 -11.50 27.86
C SER A 50 22.30 -10.20 27.31
N SER A 51 21.67 -9.58 26.30
CA SER A 51 22.10 -8.29 25.73
C SER A 51 21.88 -7.11 26.67
N ASN A 52 21.08 -7.28 27.73
CA ASN A 52 20.67 -6.21 28.63
C ASN A 52 21.87 -5.60 29.34
N HIS A 53 22.85 -6.41 29.76
CA HIS A 53 24.08 -5.89 30.38
C HIS A 53 24.87 -4.96 29.44
N ILE A 54 24.99 -5.32 28.16
CA ILE A 54 25.70 -4.48 27.17
C ILE A 54 24.88 -3.22 26.87
N ALA A 55 23.56 -3.35 26.75
CA ALA A 55 22.65 -2.22 26.54
C ALA A 55 22.69 -1.24 27.72
N ASP A 56 22.74 -1.73 28.96
CA ASP A 56 22.87 -0.92 30.18
C ASP A 56 24.20 -0.16 30.21
N MET A 57 25.31 -0.82 29.86
CA MET A 57 26.62 -0.17 29.76
C MET A 57 26.64 0.90 28.67
N CYS A 58 26.06 0.64 27.49
CA CYS A 58 25.90 1.65 26.44
C CYS A 58 25.07 2.85 26.92
N ARG A 59 23.96 2.62 27.64
CA ARG A 59 23.11 3.69 28.18
C ARG A 59 23.86 4.54 29.21
N ASN A 60 24.55 3.91 30.15
CA ASN A 60 25.33 4.60 31.19
C ASN A 60 26.48 5.42 30.59
N LEU A 61 27.24 4.84 29.65
CA LEU A 61 28.33 5.54 28.97
C LEU A 61 27.82 6.71 28.11
N THR A 62 26.66 6.56 27.47
CA THR A 62 26.02 7.66 26.72
C THR A 62 25.58 8.79 27.65
N CYS A 63 25.09 8.48 28.86
CA CYS A 63 24.73 9.48 29.86
C CYS A 63 25.97 10.25 30.35
N LEU A 64 27.02 9.53 30.76
CA LEU A 64 28.28 10.12 31.20
C LEU A 64 28.96 10.95 30.10
N GLN A 65 28.88 10.50 28.84
CA GLN A 65 29.39 11.25 27.70
C GLN A 65 28.64 12.57 27.49
N ARG A 66 27.31 12.59 27.67
CA ARG A 66 26.50 13.82 27.60
C ARG A 66 26.85 14.80 28.72
N GLU A 67 27.04 14.30 29.94
CA GLU A 67 27.45 15.12 31.08
C GLU A 67 28.86 15.70 30.89
N CYS A 68 29.78 14.89 30.36
CA CYS A 68 31.14 15.34 30.03
C CYS A 68 31.13 16.37 28.89
N GLN A 69 30.31 16.16 27.86
CA GLN A 69 30.11 17.12 26.76
C GLN A 69 29.58 18.46 27.29
N ALA A 70 28.58 18.45 28.17
CA ALA A 70 28.02 19.68 28.74
C ALA A 70 29.05 20.48 29.56
N LYS A 71 30.02 19.79 30.20
CA LYS A 71 31.13 20.45 30.91
C LYS A 71 32.20 20.96 29.95
N LEU A 72 32.48 20.23 28.87
CA LEU A 72 33.38 20.68 27.80
C LEU A 72 32.84 21.88 27.04
N ASP A 73 31.52 21.97 26.85
CA ASP A 73 30.87 23.11 26.20
C ASP A 73 31.05 24.41 27.02
N LEU A 74 31.31 24.29 28.33
CA LEU A 74 31.60 25.41 29.25
C LEU A 74 33.10 25.73 29.37
N ASP A 75 33.97 24.71 29.29
CA ASP A 75 35.44 24.85 29.35
C ASP A 75 36.14 23.94 28.31
N PRO A 76 36.19 24.37 27.03
CA PRO A 76 36.63 23.52 25.92
C PRO A 76 38.14 23.33 25.83
N LEU A 77 38.96 24.09 26.60
CA LEU A 77 40.42 23.95 26.62
C LEU A 77 40.91 23.02 27.74
N ASN A 78 39.99 22.43 28.50
CA ASN A 78 40.31 21.55 29.60
C ASN A 78 40.86 20.20 29.11
N GLY A 79 42.18 20.04 29.15
CA GLY A 79 42.87 18.83 28.67
C GLY A 79 42.41 17.53 29.34
N ASN A 80 41.99 17.59 30.61
CA ASN A 80 41.49 16.42 31.35
C ASN A 80 40.11 16.01 30.86
N LEU A 81 39.17 16.96 30.71
CA LEU A 81 37.83 16.66 30.18
C LEU A 81 37.90 16.17 28.73
N CYS A 82 38.81 16.70 27.91
CA CYS A 82 39.05 16.21 26.55
C CYS A 82 39.55 14.75 26.53
N ALA A 83 40.47 14.41 27.44
CA ALA A 83 40.97 13.04 27.57
C ALA A 83 39.87 12.08 28.06
N ASP A 84 39.07 12.50 29.04
CA ASP A 84 37.95 11.73 29.58
C ASP A 84 36.85 11.52 28.53
N PHE A 85 36.51 12.56 27.76
CA PHE A 85 35.55 12.45 26.67
C PHE A 85 36.04 11.50 25.57
N LYS A 86 37.33 11.55 25.23
CA LYS A 86 37.95 10.64 24.27
C LYS A 86 37.90 9.19 24.76
N LYS A 87 38.16 8.97 26.06
CA LYS A 87 38.05 7.65 26.71
C LYS A 87 36.61 7.13 26.72
N LEU A 88 35.65 7.95 27.15
CA LEU A 88 34.21 7.62 27.14
C LEU A 88 33.73 7.28 25.73
N SER A 89 34.19 8.03 24.73
CA SER A 89 33.86 7.78 23.31
C SER A 89 34.44 6.46 22.81
N SER A 90 35.67 6.13 23.21
CA SER A 90 36.31 4.84 22.90
C SER A 90 35.59 3.67 23.56
N ASP A 91 35.24 3.80 24.85
CA ASP A 91 34.52 2.76 25.60
C ASP A 91 33.11 2.55 25.05
N LEU A 92 32.39 3.64 24.73
CA LEU A 92 31.08 3.57 24.09
C LEU A 92 31.16 2.89 22.72
N ALA A 93 32.15 3.23 21.89
CA ALA A 93 32.38 2.58 20.60
C ALA A 93 32.69 1.08 20.76
N PHE A 94 33.44 0.70 21.80
CA PHE A 94 33.72 -0.70 22.13
C PHE A 94 32.44 -1.47 22.52
N TYR A 95 31.62 -0.92 23.42
CA TYR A 95 30.39 -1.59 23.85
C TYR A 95 29.32 -1.61 22.76
N GLN A 96 29.22 -0.58 21.93
CA GLN A 96 28.37 -0.57 20.73
C GLN A 96 28.82 -1.62 19.71
N SER A 97 30.12 -1.76 19.47
CA SER A 97 30.67 -2.82 18.61
C SER A 97 30.40 -4.22 19.16
N THR A 98 30.45 -4.37 20.48
CA THR A 98 30.14 -5.62 21.21
C THR A 98 28.66 -5.96 21.10
N TRP A 99 27.77 -4.97 21.25
CA TRP A 99 26.33 -5.12 21.06
C TRP A 99 25.99 -5.48 19.61
N ALA A 100 26.62 -4.80 18.65
CA ALA A 100 26.51 -5.12 17.23
C ALA A 100 27.01 -6.54 16.95
N SER A 101 28.13 -6.98 17.52
CA SER A 101 28.65 -8.34 17.37
C SER A 101 27.69 -9.39 17.93
N TRP A 102 27.07 -9.13 19.07
CA TRP A 102 26.02 -9.98 19.65
C TRP A 102 24.80 -10.08 18.72
N THR A 103 24.34 -8.95 18.19
CA THR A 103 23.21 -8.84 17.26
C THR A 103 23.54 -9.50 15.91
N ILE A 104 24.75 -9.34 15.39
CA ILE A 104 25.26 -9.99 14.18
C ILE A 104 25.39 -11.48 14.40
N GLN A 105 25.85 -11.98 15.55
CA GLN A 105 25.90 -13.41 15.81
C GLN A 105 24.49 -13.99 15.95
N ARG A 106 23.55 -13.25 16.55
CA ARG A 106 22.12 -13.60 16.58
C ARG A 106 21.52 -13.59 15.17
N ALA A 107 21.85 -12.60 14.35
CA ALA A 107 21.42 -12.46 12.97
C ALA A 107 22.04 -13.53 12.06
N LYS A 108 23.33 -13.86 12.24
CA LYS A 108 24.05 -14.95 11.57
C LYS A 108 23.52 -16.31 11.99
N VAL A 109 23.14 -16.51 13.26
CA VAL A 109 22.46 -17.73 13.69
C VAL A 109 21.06 -17.81 13.08
N LYS A 110 20.33 -16.69 12.96
CA LYS A 110 19.07 -16.61 12.20
C LYS A 110 19.26 -16.76 10.67
N TRP A 111 20.39 -16.32 10.10
CA TRP A 111 20.73 -16.37 8.67
C TRP A 111 21.31 -17.72 8.25
N LEU A 112 22.13 -18.36 9.08
CA LEU A 112 22.50 -19.77 8.92
C LEU A 112 21.27 -20.68 9.07
N GLN A 113 20.23 -20.22 9.77
CA GLN A 113 18.93 -20.87 9.83
C GLN A 113 17.96 -20.50 8.69
N LYS A 114 18.16 -19.38 7.96
CA LYS A 114 17.14 -18.85 7.01
C LYS A 114 17.65 -18.41 5.62
N GLY A 115 18.95 -18.26 5.40
CA GLY A 115 19.57 -17.73 4.18
C GLY A 115 19.06 -16.34 3.78
N GLU A 116 19.61 -15.76 2.71
CA GLU A 116 19.08 -14.51 2.11
C GLU A 116 18.97 -14.46 0.57
N GLU A 117 19.69 -15.23 -0.26
CA GLU A 117 19.65 -14.96 -1.72
C GLU A 117 19.86 -16.20 -2.65
N ASP A 118 18.84 -17.05 -2.87
CA ASP A 118 18.62 -17.73 -4.17
C ASP A 118 17.18 -18.28 -4.31
N LEU A 119 16.22 -17.37 -4.46
CA LEU A 119 14.79 -17.67 -4.48
C LEU A 119 14.38 -18.58 -5.65
N LYS A 120 15.11 -18.60 -6.78
CA LYS A 120 14.68 -19.35 -7.98
C LYS A 120 14.98 -20.86 -7.89
N PHE A 121 16.13 -21.25 -7.34
CA PHE A 121 16.46 -22.67 -7.10
C PHE A 121 15.74 -23.25 -5.86
N LEU A 122 15.55 -22.43 -4.83
CA LEU A 122 14.89 -22.84 -3.58
C LEU A 122 13.37 -23.02 -3.73
N TYR A 123 12.62 -22.17 -4.44
CA TYR A 123 11.17 -22.43 -4.65
C TYR A 123 10.91 -23.70 -5.48
N SER A 124 11.81 -24.02 -6.42
CA SER A 124 11.84 -25.28 -7.16
C SER A 124 12.02 -26.50 -6.24
N LYS A 125 12.96 -26.43 -5.28
CA LYS A 125 13.19 -27.48 -4.27
C LYS A 125 12.16 -27.49 -3.13
N ILE A 126 11.60 -26.35 -2.74
CA ILE A 126 10.55 -26.21 -1.71
C ILE A 126 9.21 -26.73 -2.22
N ARG A 127 8.81 -26.52 -3.48
CA ARG A 127 7.62 -27.19 -4.03
C ARG A 127 7.81 -28.72 -4.08
N LYS A 128 9.02 -29.19 -4.42
CA LYS A 128 9.40 -30.62 -4.29
C LYS A 128 9.46 -31.11 -2.82
N ARG A 129 9.77 -30.25 -1.83
CA ARG A 129 9.83 -30.60 -0.39
C ARG A 129 8.55 -30.33 0.42
N GLN A 130 7.64 -29.44 -0.01
CA GLN A 130 6.34 -29.18 0.64
C GLN A 130 5.35 -30.31 0.34
N SER A 131 5.49 -30.94 -0.83
CA SER A 131 4.89 -32.25 -1.13
C SER A 131 5.37 -33.33 -0.16
N PHE A 132 6.65 -33.31 0.24
CA PHE A 132 7.25 -34.33 1.11
C PHE A 132 7.08 -34.05 2.63
N ASN A 133 7.19 -32.80 3.11
CA ASN A 133 7.31 -32.50 4.55
C ASN A 133 5.99 -32.17 5.27
N SER A 134 4.95 -31.67 4.60
CA SER A 134 3.67 -31.41 5.30
C SER A 134 2.92 -32.72 5.62
N LYS A 135 3.04 -33.73 4.74
CA LYS A 135 2.56 -35.10 4.99
C LYS A 135 3.49 -35.88 5.93
N ALA A 136 4.82 -35.76 5.79
CA ALA A 136 5.76 -36.49 6.65
C ALA A 136 5.85 -35.95 8.10
N LEU A 137 5.81 -34.63 8.35
CA LEU A 137 5.84 -34.10 9.73
C LEU A 137 4.52 -34.30 10.48
N LYS A 138 3.36 -34.17 9.80
CA LYS A 138 2.05 -34.47 10.39
C LYS A 138 1.83 -35.97 10.66
N GLY A 139 2.48 -36.84 9.88
CA GLY A 139 2.44 -38.28 10.08
C GLY A 139 3.36 -38.80 11.20
N VAL A 140 4.49 -38.11 11.46
CA VAL A 140 5.53 -38.59 12.39
C VAL A 140 5.46 -37.94 13.78
N TYR A 141 5.04 -36.67 13.90
CA TYR A 141 5.03 -35.97 15.18
C TYR A 141 3.68 -35.28 15.43
N HIS A 142 2.78 -36.04 16.05
CA HIS A 142 1.37 -35.71 16.31
C HIS A 142 1.11 -34.29 16.87
N SER A 143 1.77 -33.90 17.97
CA SER A 143 1.59 -32.59 18.63
C SER A 143 2.92 -31.95 19.01
N PRO A 144 3.08 -30.60 18.87
CA PRO A 144 4.31 -29.90 19.28
C PRO A 144 4.54 -29.90 20.79
N TRP A 145 3.50 -30.18 21.60
CA TRP A 145 3.59 -30.30 23.06
C TRP A 145 3.81 -31.74 23.54
N LYS A 146 3.88 -32.72 22.62
CA LYS A 146 4.30 -34.08 22.95
C LYS A 146 5.74 -34.08 23.47
N THR A 147 6.00 -34.86 24.52
CA THR A 147 7.33 -35.03 25.10
C THR A 147 8.35 -35.44 24.03
N THR A 148 9.36 -34.60 23.81
CA THR A 148 10.37 -34.82 22.77
C THR A 148 11.30 -35.97 23.14
N GLN A 149 11.37 -37.00 22.29
CA GLN A 149 12.33 -38.10 22.44
C GLN A 149 13.78 -37.59 22.29
N SER A 150 14.75 -38.31 22.88
CA SER A 150 16.18 -37.92 22.87
C SER A 150 16.76 -37.79 21.46
N ASN A 151 16.29 -38.62 20.52
CA ASN A 151 16.66 -38.66 19.10
C ASN A 151 15.97 -37.58 18.23
N ALA A 152 15.08 -36.74 18.78
CA ALA A 152 14.38 -35.73 18.00
C ALA A 152 15.34 -34.66 17.43
N SER A 153 15.01 -34.16 16.23
CA SER A 153 15.83 -33.16 15.54
C SER A 153 15.97 -31.87 16.36
N PRO A 154 17.08 -31.13 16.21
CA PRO A 154 17.25 -29.81 16.86
C PRO A 154 16.12 -28.83 16.51
N PHE A 155 15.59 -28.91 15.29
CA PHE A 155 14.46 -28.11 14.84
C PHE A 155 13.18 -28.43 15.63
N TRP A 156 12.85 -29.72 15.80
CA TRP A 156 11.67 -30.13 16.57
C TRP A 156 11.79 -29.74 18.04
N LYS A 157 12.98 -29.93 18.64
CA LYS A 157 13.25 -29.46 20.01
C LYS A 157 13.05 -27.95 20.15
N SER A 158 13.52 -27.16 19.19
CA SER A 158 13.30 -25.71 19.16
C SER A 158 11.82 -25.34 19.00
N LEU A 159 11.08 -26.08 18.17
CA LEU A 159 9.65 -25.86 17.96
C LEU A 159 8.85 -26.16 19.24
N SER A 160 9.11 -27.28 19.90
CA SER A 160 8.46 -27.63 21.18
C SER A 160 8.77 -26.62 22.29
N ILE A 161 10.03 -26.16 22.40
CA ILE A 161 10.40 -25.10 23.37
C ILE A 161 9.63 -23.81 23.07
N THR A 162 9.54 -23.41 21.80
CA THR A 162 8.80 -22.21 21.40
C THR A 162 7.31 -22.36 21.71
N ALA A 163 6.71 -23.51 21.38
CA ALA A 163 5.31 -23.82 21.65
C ALA A 163 5.00 -23.83 23.16
N CYS A 164 5.94 -24.28 24.02
CA CYS A 164 5.81 -24.17 25.47
C CYS A 164 5.85 -22.72 25.97
N ASN A 165 6.75 -21.89 25.42
CA ASN A 165 6.88 -20.48 25.84
C ASN A 165 5.63 -19.66 25.53
N VAL A 166 4.96 -19.93 24.41
CA VAL A 166 3.73 -19.25 24.01
C VAL A 166 2.46 -20.03 24.33
N ARG A 167 2.54 -21.08 25.19
CA ARG A 167 1.39 -21.89 25.60
C ARG A 167 0.23 -21.04 26.11
N HIS A 168 0.53 -20.03 26.93
CA HIS A 168 -0.44 -19.13 27.54
C HIS A 168 -1.22 -18.29 26.52
N SER A 169 -0.71 -18.17 25.29
CA SER A 169 -1.37 -17.44 24.20
C SER A 169 -2.38 -18.29 23.45
N PHE A 170 -2.40 -19.62 23.62
CA PHE A 170 -3.34 -20.51 22.92
C PHE A 170 -4.57 -20.84 23.78
N SER A 171 -5.77 -20.70 23.21
CA SER A 171 -7.01 -21.21 23.79
C SER A 171 -7.69 -22.20 22.85
N PHE A 172 -8.15 -23.33 23.39
CA PHE A 172 -8.79 -24.41 22.62
C PHE A 172 -10.31 -24.33 22.73
N HIS A 173 -11.00 -24.42 21.60
CA HIS A 173 -12.45 -24.49 21.53
C HIS A 173 -12.83 -25.91 21.10
N ILE A 174 -13.58 -26.61 21.96
CA ILE A 174 -13.93 -28.02 21.75
C ILE A 174 -15.24 -28.08 20.98
N HIS A 175 -15.20 -28.64 19.78
CA HIS A 175 -16.37 -28.94 18.96
C HIS A 175 -16.14 -30.26 18.20
N HIS A 176 -17.16 -30.76 17.50
CA HIS A 176 -17.16 -32.10 16.89
C HIS A 176 -16.05 -32.32 15.83
N ASN A 177 -15.51 -31.26 15.22
CA ASN A 177 -14.42 -31.34 14.25
C ASN A 177 -13.02 -31.00 14.83
N CYS A 178 -12.88 -30.98 16.17
CA CYS A 178 -11.63 -30.61 16.82
C CYS A 178 -10.53 -31.66 16.63
N ARG A 179 -9.45 -31.30 15.92
CA ARG A 179 -8.34 -32.20 15.58
C ARG A 179 -7.20 -32.23 16.61
N ALA A 180 -7.40 -31.63 17.78
CA ALA A 180 -6.41 -31.66 18.85
C ALA A 180 -6.24 -33.09 19.40
N TYR A 181 -5.02 -33.44 19.77
CA TYR A 181 -4.67 -34.76 20.31
C TYR A 181 -5.01 -34.86 21.79
N ILE A 182 -5.68 -35.95 22.17
CA ILE A 182 -6.30 -36.06 23.49
C ILE A 182 -5.29 -36.02 24.64
N GLN A 183 -4.14 -36.64 24.45
CA GLN A 183 -3.11 -36.78 25.48
C GLN A 183 -2.14 -35.59 25.50
N TRP A 184 -1.87 -34.99 24.34
CA TRP A 184 -0.71 -34.14 24.14
C TRP A 184 -1.04 -32.65 24.11
N ASP A 185 -2.25 -32.27 23.69
CA ASP A 185 -2.65 -30.87 23.58
C ASP A 185 -3.32 -30.38 24.88
N HIS A 186 -3.25 -29.07 25.12
CA HIS A 186 -3.71 -28.44 26.36
C HIS A 186 -5.20 -28.07 26.36
N TRP A 187 -6.04 -28.88 25.72
CA TRP A 187 -7.47 -28.63 25.56
C TRP A 187 -8.26 -28.78 26.86
N CYS A 188 -7.75 -29.55 27.82
CA CYS A 188 -8.44 -29.86 29.07
C CYS A 188 -8.20 -28.75 30.11
N LYS A 189 -9.05 -27.71 30.07
CA LYS A 189 -8.96 -26.49 30.91
C LYS A 189 -7.56 -25.85 30.86
N GLY A 190 -6.95 -25.80 29.67
CA GLY A 190 -5.63 -25.21 29.48
C GLY A 190 -4.45 -26.11 29.88
N ALA A 191 -4.68 -27.40 30.18
CA ALA A 191 -3.65 -28.38 30.51
C ALA A 191 -3.83 -29.70 29.74
N THR A 192 -2.82 -30.58 29.75
CA THR A 192 -2.92 -31.90 29.11
C THR A 192 -3.70 -32.86 29.99
N LEU A 193 -4.33 -33.87 29.40
CA LEU A 193 -5.00 -34.93 30.16
C LEU A 193 -4.05 -35.64 31.15
N ALA A 194 -2.80 -35.87 30.73
CA ALA A 194 -1.74 -36.44 31.57
C ALA A 194 -1.38 -35.59 32.81
N SER A 195 -1.50 -34.26 32.71
CA SER A 195 -1.19 -33.38 33.84
C SER A 195 -2.23 -33.44 34.96
N TRP A 196 -3.47 -33.79 34.64
CA TRP A 196 -4.52 -34.01 35.63
C TRP A 196 -4.44 -35.39 36.28
N LEU A 197 -3.87 -36.39 35.59
CA LEU A 197 -3.72 -37.77 36.07
C LEU A 197 -2.41 -38.40 35.56
N PRO A 198 -1.31 -38.34 36.35
CA PRO A 198 0.02 -38.79 35.92
C PRO A 198 0.14 -40.29 35.57
N ASN A 199 -0.77 -41.11 36.09
CA ASN A 199 -0.72 -42.59 36.00
C ASN A 199 -1.72 -43.18 35.00
N LEU A 200 -2.42 -42.36 34.21
CA LEU A 200 -3.38 -42.84 33.22
C LEU A 200 -2.67 -43.41 31.99
N ILE A 201 -2.72 -44.73 31.82
CA ILE A 201 -2.26 -45.41 30.60
C ILE A 201 -3.47 -45.60 29.68
N LEU A 202 -3.76 -44.60 28.85
CA LEU A 202 -4.57 -44.85 27.66
C LEU A 202 -3.76 -45.82 26.79
N GLY A 203 -4.28 -46.98 26.41
CA GLY A 203 -3.55 -47.99 25.62
C GLY A 203 -3.29 -47.54 24.17
N GLY A 204 -3.87 -48.24 23.18
CA GLY A 204 -3.76 -47.90 21.76
C GLY A 204 -4.35 -46.52 21.36
N GLU A 205 -4.99 -45.82 22.29
CA GLU A 205 -5.71 -44.56 22.07
C GLU A 205 -4.89 -43.28 22.37
N GLN A 206 -3.60 -43.38 22.74
CA GLN A 206 -2.77 -42.20 23.09
C GLN A 206 -2.61 -41.14 22.00
N ASN A 207 -2.88 -41.51 20.75
CA ASN A 207 -2.82 -40.62 19.60
C ASN A 207 -4.20 -40.37 18.98
N SER A 208 -5.29 -40.69 19.69
CA SER A 208 -6.64 -40.30 19.26
C SER A 208 -6.80 -38.78 19.28
N ARG A 209 -7.70 -38.30 18.42
CA ARG A 209 -8.08 -36.89 18.35
C ARG A 209 -9.38 -36.67 19.11
N LEU A 210 -9.61 -35.44 19.54
CA LEU A 210 -10.88 -35.07 20.20
C LEU A 210 -12.10 -35.36 19.33
N CYS A 211 -12.02 -35.16 18.02
CA CYS A 211 -13.10 -35.51 17.09
C CYS A 211 -13.46 -36.99 17.09
N ASP A 212 -12.55 -37.88 17.48
CA ASP A 212 -12.82 -39.32 17.55
C ASP A 212 -13.65 -39.66 18.80
N TRP A 213 -13.68 -38.77 19.80
CA TRP A 213 -14.36 -38.92 21.09
C TRP A 213 -15.58 -37.99 21.23
N ILE A 214 -15.97 -37.30 20.16
CA ILE A 214 -17.11 -36.39 20.12
C ILE A 214 -18.01 -36.78 18.94
N ASN A 215 -19.29 -36.98 19.19
CA ASN A 215 -20.31 -37.12 18.16
C ASN A 215 -21.31 -35.95 18.24
N PRO A 216 -22.23 -35.78 17.27
CA PRO A 216 -23.21 -34.70 17.30
C PRO A 216 -24.13 -34.68 18.54
N LEU A 217 -24.21 -35.79 19.28
CA LEU A 217 -25.02 -35.94 20.50
C LEU A 217 -24.20 -35.70 21.79
N GLY A 218 -22.89 -35.49 21.69
CA GLY A 218 -22.01 -35.18 22.82
C GLY A 218 -20.74 -36.05 22.87
N TRP A 219 -20.17 -36.20 24.07
CA TRP A 219 -18.96 -37.01 24.26
C TRP A 219 -19.22 -38.51 24.09
N ASN A 220 -18.48 -39.14 23.18
CA ASN A 220 -18.44 -40.58 22.94
C ASN A 220 -17.13 -41.17 23.47
N ILE A 221 -17.04 -41.31 24.79
CA ILE A 221 -15.81 -41.73 25.48
C ILE A 221 -15.70 -43.27 25.45
N PRO A 222 -14.55 -43.83 25.04
CA PRO A 222 -14.32 -45.27 25.04
C PRO A 222 -14.51 -45.91 26.44
N PRO A 223 -15.06 -47.14 26.52
CA PRO A 223 -15.29 -47.84 27.79
C PRO A 223 -13.99 -48.24 28.52
N SER A 224 -12.85 -48.16 27.84
CA SER A 224 -11.50 -48.30 28.41
C SER A 224 -11.11 -47.16 29.36
N VAL A 225 -11.83 -46.04 29.33
CA VAL A 225 -11.58 -44.86 30.17
C VAL A 225 -12.26 -45.03 31.55
N PRO A 226 -11.53 -44.85 32.67
CA PRO A 226 -12.11 -44.98 34.01
C PRO A 226 -13.35 -44.09 34.22
N ALA A 227 -14.36 -44.59 34.94
CA ALA A 227 -15.64 -43.91 35.12
C ALA A 227 -15.50 -42.48 35.71
N ALA A 228 -14.56 -42.28 36.65
CA ALA A 228 -14.25 -40.97 37.21
C ALA A 228 -13.74 -39.97 36.15
N LEU A 229 -12.95 -40.45 35.18
CA LEU A 229 -12.44 -39.62 34.08
C LEU A 229 -13.50 -39.35 33.02
N SER A 230 -14.35 -40.34 32.74
CA SER A 230 -15.51 -40.19 31.86
C SER A 230 -16.45 -39.09 32.35
N ALA A 231 -16.73 -39.05 33.66
CA ALA A 231 -17.54 -38.00 34.27
C ALA A 231 -16.89 -36.60 34.14
N PHE A 232 -15.59 -36.49 34.38
CA PHE A 232 -14.85 -35.23 34.27
C PHE A 232 -14.80 -34.69 32.83
N ILE A 233 -14.52 -35.54 31.84
CA ILE A 233 -14.49 -35.14 30.43
C ILE A 233 -15.90 -34.72 29.97
N ARG A 234 -16.94 -35.46 30.37
CA ARG A 234 -18.35 -35.11 30.06
C ARG A 234 -18.78 -33.76 30.62
N ALA A 235 -18.17 -33.29 31.71
CA ALA A 235 -18.43 -31.98 32.29
C ALA A 235 -17.80 -30.81 31.49
N ILE A 236 -16.96 -31.09 30.50
CA ILE A 236 -16.37 -30.06 29.64
C ILE A 236 -17.36 -29.74 28.50
N PRO A 237 -17.81 -28.48 28.37
CA PRO A 237 -18.83 -28.12 27.38
C PRO A 237 -18.28 -28.25 25.95
N ILE A 238 -19.11 -28.81 25.06
CA ILE A 238 -18.85 -28.85 23.62
C ILE A 238 -19.54 -27.63 23.00
N SER A 239 -18.77 -26.78 22.32
CA SER A 239 -19.26 -25.59 21.63
C SER A 239 -20.03 -25.96 20.35
N GLN A 240 -21.12 -25.25 20.06
CA GLN A 240 -21.89 -25.38 18.81
C GLN A 240 -21.38 -24.48 17.67
N LEU A 241 -20.38 -23.63 17.93
CA LEU A 241 -19.78 -22.75 16.93
C LEU A 241 -18.80 -23.54 16.04
N ASP A 242 -19.16 -23.74 14.77
CA ASP A 242 -18.24 -24.28 13.77
C ASP A 242 -17.27 -23.19 13.27
N GLY A 243 -15.97 -23.48 13.30
CA GLY A 243 -15.02 -22.73 12.47
C GLY A 243 -13.56 -22.73 12.89
N VAL A 244 -13.21 -22.75 14.19
CA VAL A 244 -11.81 -22.62 14.62
C VAL A 244 -11.50 -23.38 15.92
N ASN A 245 -10.58 -24.36 15.83
CA ASN A 245 -10.16 -25.23 16.94
C ASN A 245 -9.30 -24.52 18.01
N ILE A 246 -8.50 -23.53 17.60
CA ILE A 246 -7.45 -22.89 18.42
C ILE A 246 -7.46 -21.39 18.15
N LEU A 247 -7.54 -20.57 19.21
CA LEU A 247 -7.43 -19.11 19.14
C LEU A 247 -6.11 -18.64 19.75
N TRP A 248 -5.67 -17.46 19.33
CA TRP A 248 -4.55 -16.74 19.95
C TRP A 248 -5.11 -15.59 20.80
N LYS A 249 -4.94 -15.64 22.13
CA LYS A 249 -5.48 -14.66 23.08
C LYS A 249 -6.91 -14.23 22.74
N TYR A 250 -7.77 -15.22 22.48
CA TYR A 250 -9.20 -15.06 22.14
C TYR A 250 -9.54 -14.53 20.73
N SER A 251 -8.55 -14.27 19.87
CA SER A 251 -8.78 -13.88 18.47
C SER A 251 -8.69 -15.08 17.53
N ASN A 252 -9.70 -15.23 16.67
CA ASN A 252 -9.70 -16.16 15.53
C ASN A 252 -9.05 -15.57 14.27
N LYS A 253 -8.64 -14.29 14.32
CA LYS A 253 -8.01 -13.55 13.21
C LYS A 253 -6.53 -13.22 13.45
N ALA A 254 -5.91 -13.81 14.47
CA ALA A 254 -4.52 -13.53 14.78
C ALA A 254 -3.58 -13.88 13.61
N VAL A 255 -2.68 -12.96 13.31
CA VAL A 255 -1.69 -13.07 12.24
C VAL A 255 -0.29 -13.20 12.82
N PHE A 256 0.67 -13.64 12.01
CA PHE A 256 2.06 -13.81 12.45
C PHE A 256 2.69 -12.55 13.06
N ARG A 257 2.22 -11.36 12.66
CA ARG A 257 2.65 -10.07 13.23
C ARG A 257 2.39 -9.99 14.74
N ASP A 258 1.26 -10.52 15.21
CA ASP A 258 0.85 -10.45 16.63
C ASP A 258 1.82 -11.27 17.50
N PHE A 259 2.18 -12.47 17.03
CA PHE A 259 3.25 -13.27 17.63
C PHE A 259 4.60 -12.53 17.59
N TYR A 260 4.95 -11.89 16.47
CA TYR A 260 6.25 -11.22 16.32
C TYR A 260 6.39 -10.03 17.29
N GLN A 261 5.35 -9.20 17.39
CA GLN A 261 5.34 -8.05 18.30
C GLN A 261 5.44 -8.49 19.76
N GLU A 262 4.75 -9.55 20.15
CA GLU A 262 4.79 -10.07 21.51
C GLU A 262 6.13 -10.77 21.82
N PHE A 263 6.63 -11.59 20.90
CA PHE A 263 7.85 -12.36 21.09
C PHE A 263 9.09 -11.46 21.21
N PHE A 264 9.08 -10.29 20.56
CA PHE A 264 10.16 -9.30 20.63
C PHE A 264 9.81 -8.06 21.45
N ALA A 265 8.71 -8.06 22.22
CA ALA A 265 8.23 -6.89 22.98
C ALA A 265 9.27 -6.32 23.97
N ASN A 266 10.21 -7.16 24.43
CA ASN A 266 11.24 -6.78 25.40
C ASN A 266 12.60 -6.43 24.74
N ASP A 267 12.71 -6.51 23.40
CA ASP A 267 13.91 -6.10 22.67
C ASP A 267 13.80 -4.60 22.33
N ALA A 268 14.82 -3.79 22.67
CA ALA A 268 14.82 -2.36 22.37
C ALA A 268 15.04 -2.08 20.87
N ASP A 269 14.22 -1.18 20.30
CA ASP A 269 14.35 -0.74 18.91
C ASP A 269 15.62 0.07 18.65
N PHE A 270 16.12 0.01 17.42
CA PHE A 270 17.25 0.84 16.99
C PHE A 270 16.80 2.30 16.81
N ILE A 271 17.31 3.18 17.67
CA ILE A 271 16.83 4.56 17.85
C ILE A 271 16.94 5.43 16.58
N LEU A 272 17.85 5.12 15.64
CA LEU A 272 18.10 5.96 14.45
C LEU A 272 17.44 5.43 13.16
N HIS A 273 16.58 4.40 13.24
CA HIS A 273 15.99 3.77 12.05
C HIS A 273 15.14 4.75 11.23
N ASP A 274 14.36 5.61 11.88
CA ASP A 274 13.49 6.60 11.23
C ASP A 274 14.26 7.64 10.41
N LEU A 275 15.52 7.92 10.78
CA LEU A 275 16.38 8.87 10.07
C LEU A 275 16.99 8.25 8.80
N ILE A 276 17.22 6.93 8.80
CA ILE A 276 17.70 6.20 7.62
C ILE A 276 16.54 5.94 6.66
N TRP A 277 15.38 5.55 7.19
CA TRP A 277 14.18 5.15 6.44
C TRP A 277 13.13 6.27 6.35
N HIS A 278 13.58 7.51 6.22
CA HIS A 278 12.71 8.69 6.21
C HIS A 278 11.73 8.72 5.01
N LYS A 279 10.72 9.61 5.09
CA LYS A 279 9.80 9.90 3.98
C LYS A 279 10.63 10.41 2.79
N ASN A 280 10.59 9.70 1.67
CA ASN A 280 11.41 9.91 0.45
C ASN A 280 12.84 9.31 0.45
N HIS A 281 13.14 8.37 1.35
CA HIS A 281 14.41 7.65 1.30
C HIS A 281 14.59 6.89 -0.02
N SER A 282 15.85 6.73 -0.46
CA SER A 282 16.19 5.83 -1.57
C SER A 282 16.57 4.49 -0.98
N LEU A 283 15.81 3.42 -1.28
CA LEU A 283 16.10 2.06 -0.79
C LEU A 283 17.56 1.68 -1.03
N ARG A 284 18.08 1.97 -2.24
CA ARG A 284 19.46 1.70 -2.63
C ARG A 284 20.48 2.40 -1.74
N PHE A 285 20.26 3.65 -1.36
CA PHE A 285 21.23 4.42 -0.56
C PHE A 285 21.11 4.11 0.94
N SER A 286 19.87 3.98 1.40
CA SER A 286 19.52 3.77 2.80
C SER A 286 19.95 2.39 3.27
N ALA A 287 19.86 1.37 2.41
CA ALA A 287 20.36 0.03 2.71
C ALA A 287 21.86 0.02 3.05
N TYR A 288 22.69 0.80 2.36
CA TYR A 288 24.14 0.83 2.64
C TYR A 288 24.45 1.62 3.91
N SER A 289 23.68 2.66 4.21
CA SER A 289 23.79 3.42 5.47
C SER A 289 23.32 2.59 6.66
N TRP A 290 22.27 1.79 6.47
CA TRP A 290 21.83 0.77 7.43
C TRP A 290 22.91 -0.29 7.66
N LEU A 291 23.48 -0.85 6.59
CA LEU A 291 24.60 -1.80 6.69
C LEU A 291 25.82 -1.17 7.36
N ALA A 292 26.10 0.12 7.14
CA ALA A 292 27.18 0.81 7.82
C ALA A 292 26.93 0.89 9.34
N CYS A 293 25.71 1.27 9.76
CA CYS A 293 25.33 1.31 11.17
C CYS A 293 25.37 -0.06 11.85
N MET A 294 24.97 -1.11 11.11
CA MET A 294 24.89 -2.48 11.62
C MET A 294 26.21 -3.27 11.50
N GLY A 295 27.31 -2.66 11.04
CA GLY A 295 28.59 -3.36 10.81
C GLY A 295 28.53 -4.40 9.69
N GLY A 296 27.58 -4.26 8.76
CA GLY A 296 27.34 -5.14 7.62
C GLY A 296 28.25 -4.86 6.42
N LEU A 297 28.83 -3.66 6.31
CA LEU A 297 29.77 -3.32 5.22
C LEU A 297 31.04 -4.18 5.31
N LYS A 298 31.42 -4.81 4.20
CA LYS A 298 32.56 -5.75 4.10
C LYS A 298 33.90 -4.99 3.98
N THR A 299 34.23 -4.16 4.98
CA THR A 299 35.52 -3.46 5.06
C THR A 299 36.66 -4.47 5.26
N ALA A 300 37.91 -4.05 5.08
CA ALA A 300 39.07 -4.93 5.29
C ALA A 300 39.05 -5.53 6.70
N VAL A 301 38.80 -4.71 7.72
CA VAL A 301 38.67 -5.16 9.11
C VAL A 301 37.52 -6.17 9.29
N GLU A 302 36.36 -5.91 8.70
CA GLU A 302 35.21 -6.82 8.82
C GLU A 302 35.38 -8.13 8.03
N MET A 303 36.15 -8.12 6.95
CA MET A 303 36.51 -9.32 6.19
C MET A 303 37.57 -10.16 6.92
N ILE A 304 38.58 -9.53 7.51
CA ILE A 304 39.58 -10.20 8.37
C ILE A 304 38.88 -10.86 9.57
N LYS A 305 37.94 -10.16 10.23
CA LYS A 305 37.09 -10.73 11.29
C LYS A 305 36.24 -11.93 10.85
N ARG A 306 36.05 -12.13 9.54
CA ARG A 306 35.32 -13.26 8.95
C ARG A 306 36.25 -14.36 8.42
N ASN A 307 37.54 -14.31 8.77
CA ASN A 307 38.59 -15.23 8.28
C ASN A 307 38.74 -15.21 6.75
N ILE A 308 38.44 -14.08 6.11
CA ILE A 308 38.73 -13.87 4.68
C ILE A 308 40.13 -13.26 4.61
N HIS A 309 41.05 -13.95 3.93
CA HIS A 309 42.42 -13.47 3.80
C HIS A 309 42.44 -12.17 2.98
N ILE A 310 43.02 -11.14 3.58
CA ILE A 310 43.27 -9.84 2.94
C ILE A 310 44.74 -9.52 3.11
N THR A 311 45.43 -9.28 2.01
CA THR A 311 46.86 -8.97 1.98
C THR A 311 47.16 -7.55 2.49
N ASP A 312 46.31 -6.58 2.14
CA ASP A 312 46.42 -5.21 2.62
C ASP A 312 45.12 -4.72 3.31
N SER A 313 45.26 -4.36 4.58
CA SER A 313 44.19 -3.84 5.42
C SER A 313 44.06 -2.31 5.38
N SER A 314 44.95 -1.64 4.65
CA SER A 314 44.93 -0.19 4.47
C SER A 314 43.69 0.29 3.73
N CYS A 315 43.32 1.53 4.00
CA CYS A 315 42.21 2.23 3.37
C CYS A 315 42.56 2.55 1.92
N ASN A 316 41.71 2.15 0.98
CA ASN A 316 41.91 2.36 -0.48
C ASN A 316 41.79 3.84 -0.93
N PHE A 317 41.65 4.77 0.01
CA PHE A 317 41.60 6.20 -0.25
C PHE A 317 42.88 6.92 0.16
N CYS A 318 43.37 6.67 1.38
CA CYS A 318 44.58 7.32 1.89
C CYS A 318 45.81 6.40 1.89
N TYR A 319 45.64 5.07 1.83
CA TYR A 319 46.69 4.05 1.94
C TYR A 319 47.51 4.09 3.24
N VAL A 320 47.12 4.91 4.21
CA VAL A 320 47.85 5.08 5.49
C VAL A 320 47.17 4.31 6.63
N HIS A 321 45.86 4.50 6.80
CA HIS A 321 45.14 3.99 7.96
C HIS A 321 44.39 2.69 7.64
N VAL A 322 44.10 1.92 8.68
CA VAL A 322 43.33 0.67 8.59
C VAL A 322 41.89 0.96 8.14
N GLU A 323 41.39 0.16 7.18
CA GLU A 323 40.07 0.34 6.60
C GLU A 323 38.95 -0.15 7.54
N THR A 324 38.50 0.74 8.43
CA THR A 324 37.26 0.59 9.22
C THR A 324 36.11 1.35 8.57
N SER A 325 34.86 1.08 8.96
CA SER A 325 33.71 1.86 8.45
C SER A 325 33.76 3.33 8.90
N ALA A 326 34.26 3.60 10.11
CA ALA A 326 34.44 4.96 10.61
C ALA A 326 35.51 5.70 9.80
N HIS A 327 36.67 5.09 9.62
CA HIS A 327 37.75 5.68 8.84
C HIS A 327 37.37 5.88 7.38
N LEU A 328 36.83 4.84 6.74
CA LEU A 328 36.47 4.87 5.33
C LEU A 328 35.44 5.95 5.00
N LEU A 329 34.43 6.12 5.85
CA LEU A 329 33.32 7.02 5.56
C LEU A 329 33.55 8.44 6.06
N PHE A 330 34.17 8.64 7.23
CA PHE A 330 34.21 9.96 7.88
C PHE A 330 35.60 10.43 8.27
N GLU A 331 36.52 9.57 8.71
CA GLU A 331 37.84 10.05 9.19
C GLU A 331 38.86 10.22 8.05
N CYS A 332 38.70 9.55 6.91
CA CYS A 332 39.59 9.69 5.76
C CYS A 332 39.40 11.05 5.07
N ASP A 333 40.49 11.76 4.77
CA ASP A 333 40.46 13.10 4.14
C ASP A 333 39.73 13.11 2.80
N TYR A 334 39.93 12.09 1.98
CA TYR A 334 39.22 11.94 0.71
C TYR A 334 37.71 11.91 0.91
N SER A 335 37.25 11.09 1.86
CA SER A 335 35.82 10.91 2.14
C SER A 335 35.22 12.13 2.81
N PHE A 336 35.95 12.74 3.74
CA PHE A 336 35.47 13.91 4.46
C PHE A 336 35.40 15.15 3.56
N MET A 337 36.31 15.28 2.60
CA MET A 337 36.23 16.31 1.55
C MET A 337 34.96 16.15 0.70
N VAL A 338 34.62 14.92 0.31
CA VAL A 338 33.38 14.62 -0.42
C VAL A 338 32.15 14.96 0.43
N LEU A 339 32.12 14.49 1.68
CA LEU A 339 31.00 14.74 2.59
C LEU A 339 30.79 16.24 2.87
N SER A 340 31.86 16.97 3.21
CA SER A 340 31.78 18.41 3.51
C SER A 340 31.41 19.25 2.28
N SER A 341 31.74 18.78 1.07
CA SER A 341 31.31 19.43 -0.18
C SER A 341 29.84 19.21 -0.52
N ILE A 342 29.23 18.13 -0.01
CA ILE A 342 27.81 17.80 -0.21
C ILE A 342 26.95 18.36 0.94
N ILE A 343 27.45 18.30 2.17
CA ILE A 343 26.81 18.77 3.40
C ILE A 343 27.78 19.73 4.12
N PRO A 344 27.75 21.04 3.78
CA PRO A 344 28.69 22.01 4.32
C PRO A 344 28.70 22.13 5.85
N SER A 345 27.59 21.83 6.52
CA SER A 345 27.52 21.88 7.98
C SER A 345 28.49 20.93 8.68
N PHE A 346 28.96 19.88 8.00
CA PHE A 346 29.99 18.98 8.56
C PHE A 346 31.36 19.63 8.70
N ALA A 347 31.66 20.68 7.93
CA ALA A 347 32.90 21.44 8.09
C ALA A 347 32.95 22.22 9.42
N ASN A 348 31.80 22.45 10.06
CA ASN A 348 31.70 23.19 11.32
C ASN A 348 31.89 22.28 12.56
N PHE A 349 32.07 20.97 12.37
CA PHE A 349 32.34 20.06 13.47
C PHE A 349 33.78 20.17 13.94
N PHE A 350 33.98 20.36 15.24
CA PHE A 350 35.30 20.38 15.86
C PHE A 350 36.06 19.05 15.65
N LEU A 351 35.34 17.92 15.71
CA LEU A 351 35.86 16.59 15.39
C LEU A 351 34.98 15.92 14.34
N ARG A 352 35.58 15.20 13.38
CA ARG A 352 34.85 14.51 12.32
C ARG A 352 33.82 13.53 12.94
N PRO A 353 32.52 13.67 12.64
CA PRO A 353 31.49 12.82 13.23
C PRO A 353 31.53 11.41 12.63
N ASN A 354 31.01 10.41 13.34
CA ASN A 354 30.66 9.12 12.73
C ASN A 354 29.24 9.15 12.13
N LEU A 355 28.84 8.08 11.42
CA LEU A 355 27.52 8.02 10.74
C LEU A 355 26.33 8.23 11.69
N GLY A 356 26.37 7.66 12.89
CA GLY A 356 25.31 7.83 13.89
C GLY A 356 25.18 9.27 14.37
N GLN A 357 26.32 9.92 14.65
CA GLN A 357 26.38 11.33 15.03
C GLN A 357 25.91 12.24 13.89
N ALA A 358 26.29 11.94 12.65
CA ALA A 358 25.87 12.69 11.47
C ALA A 358 24.34 12.60 11.26
N LEU A 359 23.76 11.40 11.39
CA LEU A 359 22.30 11.19 11.33
C LEU A 359 21.59 11.96 12.44
N GLN A 360 22.06 11.83 13.68
CA GLN A 360 21.45 12.49 14.84
C GLN A 360 21.53 14.01 14.74
N HIS A 361 22.66 14.56 14.28
CA HIS A 361 22.80 15.99 14.04
C HIS A 361 21.74 16.51 13.06
N ILE A 362 21.60 15.88 11.89
CA ILE A 362 20.58 16.27 10.89
C ILE A 362 19.17 16.09 11.47
N GLY A 363 18.92 14.99 12.20
CA GLY A 363 17.64 14.72 12.85
C GLY A 363 17.20 15.83 13.82
N ASN A 364 18.16 16.37 14.57
CA ASN A 364 17.94 17.41 15.59
C ASN A 364 17.87 18.84 15.05
N LEU A 365 18.13 19.08 13.76
CA LEU A 365 18.01 20.42 13.17
C LEU A 365 16.55 20.89 13.20
N ASP A 366 16.31 22.10 13.68
CA ASP A 366 14.98 22.73 13.63
C ASP A 366 14.78 23.45 12.28
N ILE A 367 14.47 22.65 11.25
CA ILE A 367 14.28 23.10 9.86
C ILE A 367 13.10 22.37 9.22
N GLN A 368 12.59 22.91 8.11
CA GLN A 368 11.51 22.29 7.33
C GLN A 368 11.78 20.81 7.03
N LYS A 369 10.75 19.97 7.19
CA LYS A 369 10.85 18.50 7.09
C LYS A 369 11.39 18.01 5.75
N ASP A 370 11.03 18.67 4.64
CA ASP A 370 11.51 18.30 3.31
C ASP A 370 12.99 18.63 3.09
N ILE A 371 13.47 19.74 3.67
CA ILE A 371 14.90 20.09 3.67
C ILE A 371 15.68 19.08 4.50
N LYS A 372 15.17 18.74 5.70
CA LYS A 372 15.76 17.70 6.55
C LYS A 372 15.85 16.34 5.84
N ASN A 373 14.77 15.91 5.19
CA ASN A 373 14.75 14.68 4.38
C ASN A 373 15.74 14.77 3.20
N GLY A 374 15.88 15.93 2.58
CA GLY A 374 16.89 16.17 1.52
C GLY A 374 18.32 16.00 2.03
N MET A 375 18.62 16.51 3.23
CA MET A 375 19.93 16.34 3.88
C MET A 375 20.20 14.87 4.26
N LEU A 376 19.20 14.16 4.79
CA LEU A 376 19.30 12.72 5.09
C LEU A 376 19.53 11.89 3.82
N LEU A 377 18.82 12.22 2.72
CA LEU A 377 19.06 11.60 1.41
C LEU A 377 20.50 11.87 0.93
N ALA A 378 21.00 13.10 1.07
CA ALA A 378 22.34 13.48 0.69
C ALA A 378 23.42 12.72 1.47
N LEU A 379 23.22 12.54 2.77
CA LEU A 379 24.09 11.74 3.63
C LEU A 379 24.10 10.28 3.18
N ASN A 380 22.92 9.68 3.02
CA ASN A 380 22.78 8.27 2.62
C ASN A 380 23.38 8.01 1.22
N ALA A 381 23.19 8.93 0.28
CA ALA A 381 23.78 8.84 -1.06
C ALA A 381 25.30 8.94 -1.01
N SER A 382 25.86 9.82 -0.17
CA SER A 382 27.30 9.97 0.00
C SER A 382 27.94 8.70 0.56
N VAL A 383 27.34 8.09 1.59
CA VAL A 383 27.78 6.79 2.14
C VAL A 383 27.80 5.70 1.07
N TYR A 384 26.71 5.59 0.30
CA TYR A 384 26.62 4.62 -0.80
C TYR A 384 27.71 4.85 -1.86
N HIS A 385 27.89 6.08 -2.34
CA HIS A 385 28.84 6.38 -3.40
C HIS A 385 30.30 6.25 -2.96
N LEU A 386 30.63 6.59 -1.70
CA LEU A 386 31.93 6.33 -1.11
C LEU A 386 32.20 4.81 -1.03
N TRP A 387 31.20 4.04 -0.61
CA TRP A 387 31.32 2.59 -0.57
C TRP A 387 31.58 1.95 -1.95
N ILE A 388 30.85 2.41 -2.97
CA ILE A 388 31.06 1.95 -4.35
C ILE A 388 32.42 2.38 -4.89
N GLU A 389 32.85 3.62 -4.64
CA GLU A 389 34.17 4.11 -5.04
C GLU A 389 35.28 3.27 -4.41
N ARG A 390 35.18 2.95 -3.12
CA ARG A 390 36.11 2.04 -2.45
C ARG A 390 36.17 0.69 -3.15
N ASN A 391 35.02 0.10 -3.49
CA ASN A 391 34.98 -1.20 -4.15
C ASN A 391 35.60 -1.15 -5.55
N ARG A 392 35.41 -0.07 -6.30
CA ARG A 392 36.06 0.12 -7.61
C ARG A 392 37.57 0.15 -7.48
N ARG A 393 38.10 0.93 -6.54
CA ARG A 393 39.56 1.00 -6.29
C ARG A 393 40.12 -0.37 -5.89
N ARG A 394 39.42 -1.06 -5.00
CA ARG A 394 39.90 -2.33 -4.43
C ARG A 394 39.81 -3.53 -5.38
N PHE A 395 38.74 -3.61 -6.18
CA PHE A 395 38.46 -4.80 -6.99
C PHE A 395 38.64 -4.60 -8.49
N ASN A 396 38.56 -3.35 -8.98
CA ASN A 396 38.62 -3.05 -10.40
C ASN A 396 39.87 -2.21 -10.77
N ASN A 397 40.69 -1.83 -9.79
CA ASN A 397 41.85 -0.95 -9.96
C ASN A 397 41.50 0.39 -10.68
N ASP A 398 40.28 0.87 -10.47
CA ASP A 398 39.73 2.10 -11.07
C ASP A 398 39.49 3.13 -9.96
N ALA A 399 40.11 4.31 -10.08
CA ALA A 399 40.06 5.37 -9.09
C ALA A 399 39.55 6.68 -9.71
N THR A 400 38.59 7.32 -9.04
CA THR A 400 38.09 8.65 -9.44
C THR A 400 38.49 9.72 -8.45
N SER A 401 38.65 10.96 -8.92
CA SER A 401 38.94 12.11 -8.06
C SER A 401 37.72 12.51 -7.20
N SER A 402 37.98 13.16 -6.06
CA SER A 402 36.93 13.66 -5.16
C SER A 402 35.95 14.57 -5.91
N CYS A 403 36.45 15.47 -6.76
CA CYS A 403 35.63 16.34 -7.61
C CYS A 403 34.67 15.57 -8.52
N THR A 404 35.14 14.46 -9.11
CA THR A 404 34.32 13.61 -9.98
C THR A 404 33.25 12.88 -9.20
N LEU A 405 33.60 12.34 -8.03
CA LEU A 405 32.66 11.66 -7.14
C LEU A 405 31.59 12.61 -6.60
N ILE A 406 31.97 13.83 -6.20
CA ILE A 406 31.06 14.91 -5.79
C ILE A 406 30.06 15.21 -6.91
N ARG A 407 30.53 15.36 -8.16
CA ARG A 407 29.64 15.61 -9.32
C ARG A 407 28.67 14.44 -9.55
N LYS A 408 29.11 13.19 -9.39
CA LYS A 408 28.23 12.00 -9.48
C LYS A 408 27.16 12.00 -8.39
N ILE A 409 27.53 12.29 -7.14
CA ILE A 409 26.59 12.39 -6.02
C ILE A 409 25.58 13.53 -6.24
N LYS A 410 26.04 14.74 -6.61
CA LYS A 410 25.16 15.88 -6.92
C LYS A 410 24.17 15.57 -8.05
N ARG A 411 24.60 14.91 -9.12
CA ARG A 411 23.70 14.46 -10.20
C ARG A 411 22.66 13.46 -9.71
N ALA A 412 23.08 12.45 -8.93
CA ALA A 412 22.16 11.47 -8.36
C ALA A 412 21.13 12.10 -7.41
N LEU A 413 21.55 13.08 -6.60
CA LEU A 413 20.68 13.84 -5.73
C LEU A 413 19.72 14.73 -6.53
N SER A 414 20.23 15.48 -7.52
CA SER A 414 19.40 16.32 -8.38
C SER A 414 18.29 15.53 -9.07
N PHE A 415 18.61 14.35 -9.60
CA PHE A 415 17.62 13.46 -10.23
C PHE A 415 16.58 12.92 -9.25
N ARG A 416 17.01 12.57 -8.02
CA ARG A 416 16.08 12.08 -6.99
C ARG A 416 15.19 13.19 -6.45
N ILE A 417 15.75 14.37 -6.20
CA ILE A 417 15.04 15.54 -5.68
C ILE A 417 14.11 16.13 -6.76
N SER A 418 14.48 16.13 -8.04
CA SER A 418 13.57 16.54 -9.12
C SER A 418 12.33 15.64 -9.20
N ASN A 419 12.51 14.35 -8.95
CA ASN A 419 11.39 13.41 -8.89
C ASN A 419 10.54 13.56 -7.62
N TRP A 420 11.01 14.28 -6.59
CA TRP A 420 10.18 14.64 -5.44
C TRP A 420 9.17 15.75 -5.79
N LYS A 421 9.49 16.59 -6.78
CA LYS A 421 8.58 17.67 -7.22
C LYS A 421 7.59 17.23 -8.31
N ASN A 422 7.89 16.16 -9.04
CA ASN A 422 7.11 15.68 -10.19
C ASN A 422 6.65 14.22 -10.03
N ASP A 423 6.40 13.76 -8.80
CA ASP A 423 5.81 12.45 -8.58
C ASP A 423 4.38 12.43 -9.12
N LEU A 424 4.16 11.68 -10.21
CA LEU A 424 2.85 11.44 -10.81
C LEU A 424 2.41 9.97 -10.64
N THR A 425 2.91 9.26 -9.62
CA THR A 425 2.39 7.94 -9.23
C THR A 425 1.02 8.04 -8.53
N GLY A 426 0.23 6.97 -8.58
CA GLY A 426 -1.17 6.94 -8.14
C GLY A 426 -2.15 7.21 -9.27
N GLY A 427 -3.40 7.55 -8.96
CA GLY A 427 -4.46 7.75 -9.96
C GLY A 427 -4.93 6.44 -10.60
N TYR A 428 -5.87 6.55 -11.52
CA TYR A 428 -6.48 5.40 -12.18
C TYR A 428 -5.89 5.17 -13.58
N TYR A 429 -5.81 3.91 -13.99
CA TYR A 429 -5.85 3.61 -15.42
C TYR A 429 -7.27 3.86 -15.92
N ASP A 430 -7.37 4.32 -17.16
CA ASP A 430 -8.62 4.83 -17.70
C ASP A 430 -9.66 3.72 -17.98
N ALA A 431 -9.20 2.66 -18.62
CA ALA A 431 -10.04 1.58 -19.14
C ALA A 431 -9.31 0.23 -19.13
N GLY A 432 -9.28 -0.49 -20.26
CA GLY A 432 -8.53 -1.73 -20.44
C GLY A 432 -7.02 -1.54 -20.64
N ASP A 433 -6.56 -0.29 -20.68
CA ASP A 433 -5.19 0.14 -20.94
C ASP A 433 -4.39 0.50 -19.70
N ASN A 434 -3.14 0.90 -19.90
CA ASN A 434 -2.28 1.35 -18.80
C ASN A 434 -1.98 2.86 -18.90
N ILE A 435 -2.87 3.62 -19.56
CA ILE A 435 -2.74 5.08 -19.70
C ILE A 435 -3.53 5.76 -18.59
N LYS A 436 -3.00 6.90 -18.15
CA LYS A 436 -3.69 7.80 -17.24
C LYS A 436 -4.16 9.02 -18.01
N PHE A 437 -5.38 8.99 -18.52
CA PHE A 437 -6.01 10.15 -19.15
C PHE A 437 -6.64 11.03 -18.07
N GLY A 438 -6.17 12.26 -17.95
CA GLY A 438 -6.57 13.18 -16.88
C GLY A 438 -8.00 13.67 -17.01
N PHE A 439 -8.48 13.87 -18.23
CA PHE A 439 -9.82 14.40 -18.50
C PHE A 439 -10.94 13.45 -18.07
N PRO A 440 -11.03 12.20 -18.58
CA PRO A 440 -12.01 11.23 -18.08
C PRO A 440 -11.79 10.85 -16.61
N MET A 441 -10.55 10.84 -16.10
CA MET A 441 -10.30 10.57 -14.68
C MET A 441 -10.84 11.66 -13.76
N ALA A 442 -10.74 12.94 -14.17
CA ALA A 442 -11.34 14.04 -13.44
C ALA A 442 -12.87 13.91 -13.44
N PHE A 443 -13.49 13.60 -14.59
CA PHE A 443 -14.92 13.35 -14.69
C PHE A 443 -15.40 12.19 -13.79
N THR A 444 -14.67 11.07 -13.79
CA THR A 444 -14.87 9.93 -12.87
C THR A 444 -14.87 10.40 -11.41
N ALA A 445 -13.89 11.21 -11.02
CA ALA A 445 -13.77 11.71 -9.66
C ALA A 445 -14.92 12.67 -9.28
N THR A 446 -15.36 13.51 -10.23
CA THR A 446 -16.51 14.40 -10.03
C THR A 446 -17.79 13.60 -9.82
N LEU A 447 -18.11 12.62 -10.69
CA LEU A 447 -19.35 11.83 -10.58
C LEU A 447 -19.37 10.89 -9.39
N LEU A 448 -18.22 10.29 -9.04
CA LEU A 448 -18.13 9.48 -7.83
C LEU A 448 -18.32 10.35 -6.57
N SER A 449 -17.77 11.56 -6.58
CA SER A 449 -18.00 12.54 -5.50
C SER A 449 -19.47 12.98 -5.45
N TRP A 450 -20.10 13.25 -6.59
CA TRP A 450 -21.52 13.61 -6.65
C TRP A 450 -22.40 12.47 -6.12
N SER A 451 -22.10 11.23 -6.50
CA SER A 451 -22.77 10.03 -5.99
C SER A 451 -22.72 9.94 -4.47
N VAL A 452 -21.56 10.20 -3.86
CA VAL A 452 -21.41 10.22 -2.39
C VAL A 452 -22.09 11.43 -1.75
N ILE A 453 -22.09 12.59 -2.40
CA ILE A 453 -22.75 13.80 -1.87
C ILE A 453 -24.26 13.61 -1.76
N ASP A 454 -24.90 13.11 -2.81
CA ASP A 454 -26.36 13.01 -2.84
C ASP A 454 -26.86 11.69 -2.23
N PHE A 455 -26.13 10.57 -2.39
CA PHE A 455 -26.59 9.23 -1.99
C PHE A 455 -25.66 8.53 -0.98
N GLY A 456 -24.57 9.14 -0.54
CA GLY A 456 -23.65 8.50 0.41
C GLY A 456 -24.29 8.16 1.76
N HIS A 457 -25.40 8.81 2.13
CA HIS A 457 -26.15 8.51 3.34
C HIS A 457 -26.97 7.20 3.26
N THR A 458 -27.22 6.68 2.06
CA THR A 458 -27.90 5.38 1.85
C THR A 458 -26.93 4.20 1.78
N MET A 459 -25.62 4.47 1.70
CA MET A 459 -24.58 3.45 1.68
C MET A 459 -24.34 2.87 3.09
N THR A 460 -23.99 1.58 3.16
CA THR A 460 -23.47 1.01 4.40
C THR A 460 -22.14 1.69 4.79
N PRO A 461 -21.75 1.71 6.08
CA PRO A 461 -20.51 2.36 6.50
C PRO A 461 -19.26 1.85 5.77
N ASN A 462 -19.23 0.56 5.43
CA ASN A 462 -18.11 -0.05 4.69
C ASN A 462 -18.07 0.45 3.24
N HIS A 463 -19.19 0.37 2.52
CA HIS A 463 -19.25 0.82 1.11
C HIS A 463 -19.01 2.32 0.99
N LEU A 464 -19.49 3.12 1.95
CA LEU A 464 -19.19 4.55 2.01
C LEU A 464 -17.69 4.80 2.20
N SER A 465 -17.05 4.04 3.09
CA SER A 465 -15.59 4.12 3.31
C SER A 465 -14.81 3.75 2.04
N ASP A 466 -15.24 2.72 1.32
CA ASP A 466 -14.62 2.30 0.06
C ASP A 466 -14.79 3.35 -1.03
N ALA A 467 -15.98 3.92 -1.20
CA ALA A 467 -16.25 5.00 -2.14
C ALA A 467 -15.40 6.25 -1.83
N ILE A 468 -15.29 6.63 -0.55
CA ILE A 468 -14.43 7.74 -0.11
C ILE A 468 -12.95 7.44 -0.40
N THR A 469 -12.51 6.20 -0.19
CA THR A 469 -11.13 5.79 -0.51
C THR A 469 -10.86 5.89 -2.01
N ALA A 470 -11.82 5.49 -2.85
CA ALA A 470 -11.72 5.62 -4.30
C ALA A 470 -11.64 7.10 -4.75
N ILE A 471 -12.48 7.98 -4.18
CA ILE A 471 -12.40 9.43 -4.43
C ILE A 471 -11.03 9.99 -3.99
N ARG A 472 -10.53 9.58 -2.82
CA ARG A 472 -9.20 10.00 -2.35
C ARG A 472 -8.11 9.58 -3.32
N TRP A 473 -8.15 8.36 -3.86
CA TRP A 473 -7.15 7.85 -4.78
C TRP A 473 -7.04 8.68 -6.07
N ALA A 474 -8.17 9.09 -6.65
CA ALA A 474 -8.18 10.00 -7.80
C ALA A 474 -7.66 11.39 -7.41
N THR A 475 -8.18 11.96 -6.32
CA THR A 475 -7.86 13.35 -5.93
C THR A 475 -6.43 13.54 -5.43
N ASP A 476 -5.83 12.54 -4.78
CA ASP A 476 -4.41 12.56 -4.43
C ASP A 476 -3.54 12.68 -5.69
N TYR A 477 -3.93 12.00 -6.77
CA TYR A 477 -3.26 12.16 -8.07
C TYR A 477 -3.54 13.51 -8.72
N LEU A 478 -4.78 14.00 -8.72
CA LEU A 478 -5.10 15.32 -9.29
C LEU A 478 -4.37 16.46 -8.55
N LEU A 479 -4.16 16.34 -7.24
CA LEU A 479 -3.31 17.26 -6.45
C LEU A 479 -1.84 17.21 -6.86
N LYS A 480 -1.32 16.03 -7.24
CA LYS A 480 0.04 15.91 -7.80
C LYS A 480 0.10 16.52 -9.21
N ALA A 481 -0.89 16.23 -10.05
CA ALA A 481 -0.99 16.67 -11.42
C ALA A 481 -1.12 18.20 -11.57
N THR A 482 -1.61 18.88 -10.53
CA THR A 482 -1.77 20.34 -10.49
C THR A 482 -0.81 21.02 -9.52
N SER A 483 0.26 20.33 -9.10
CA SER A 483 1.17 20.81 -8.05
C SER A 483 1.97 22.07 -8.43
N ILE A 484 2.17 22.29 -9.72
CA ILE A 484 2.87 23.46 -10.27
C ILE A 484 1.80 24.51 -10.66
N PRO A 485 1.91 25.77 -10.18
CA PRO A 485 0.98 26.83 -10.58
C PRO A 485 0.90 27.01 -12.10
N ASN A 486 -0.31 27.23 -12.63
CA ASN A 486 -0.58 27.40 -14.07
C ASN A 486 -0.04 26.26 -14.95
N THR A 487 0.04 25.05 -14.40
CA THR A 487 0.44 23.85 -15.13
C THR A 487 -0.40 22.67 -14.63
N LEU A 488 -0.97 21.92 -15.56
CA LEU A 488 -1.73 20.71 -15.26
C LEU A 488 -1.18 19.56 -16.12
N TYR A 489 -0.76 18.48 -15.46
CA TYR A 489 -0.37 17.24 -16.12
C TYR A 489 -1.61 16.44 -16.50
N VAL A 490 -1.87 16.34 -17.80
CA VAL A 490 -3.13 15.82 -18.35
C VAL A 490 -3.03 14.36 -18.81
N GLN A 491 -1.82 13.84 -19.03
CA GLN A 491 -1.64 12.46 -19.46
C GLN A 491 -0.30 11.87 -19.02
N VAL A 492 -0.31 10.61 -18.58
CA VAL A 492 0.91 9.83 -18.31
C VAL A 492 0.86 8.52 -19.10
N GLY A 493 1.74 8.41 -20.10
CA GLY A 493 1.75 7.30 -21.06
C GLY A 493 1.58 7.79 -22.49
N ASN A 494 2.33 7.21 -23.42
CA ASN A 494 2.04 7.38 -24.85
C ASN A 494 0.97 6.37 -25.28
N ALA A 495 -0.24 6.88 -25.57
CA ALA A 495 -1.41 6.05 -25.90
C ALA A 495 -1.14 5.09 -27.07
N PHE A 496 -0.62 5.59 -28.19
CA PHE A 496 -0.32 4.74 -29.35
C PHE A 496 0.67 3.61 -29.04
N ARG A 497 1.71 3.89 -28.25
CA ARG A 497 2.67 2.86 -27.84
C ARG A 497 2.04 1.84 -26.89
N ASP A 498 1.28 2.29 -25.90
CA ASP A 498 0.58 1.42 -24.95
C ASP A 498 -0.48 0.54 -25.63
N HIS A 499 -1.24 1.11 -26.56
CA HIS A 499 -2.27 0.42 -27.35
C HIS A 499 -1.69 -0.55 -28.37
N SER A 500 -0.43 -0.36 -28.79
CA SER A 500 0.29 -1.35 -29.62
C SER A 500 0.74 -2.60 -28.84
N CYS A 501 0.57 -2.60 -27.52
CA CYS A 501 1.03 -3.62 -26.58
C CYS A 501 -0.12 -4.24 -25.81
N TRP A 502 0.00 -5.54 -25.52
CA TRP A 502 -0.86 -6.24 -24.57
C TRP A 502 0.06 -6.83 -23.49
N GLU A 503 0.24 -6.11 -22.40
CA GLU A 503 1.13 -6.49 -21.31
C GLU A 503 0.52 -6.12 -19.96
N ARG A 504 1.03 -6.74 -18.89
CA ARG A 504 0.55 -6.45 -17.53
C ARG A 504 1.01 -5.06 -17.11
N PRO A 505 0.22 -4.31 -16.32
CA PRO A 505 0.66 -3.01 -15.81
C PRO A 505 1.98 -3.12 -15.03
N GLU A 506 2.23 -4.22 -14.32
CA GLU A 506 3.48 -4.44 -13.58
C GLU A 506 4.68 -4.77 -14.48
N ASP A 507 4.43 -5.22 -15.71
CA ASP A 507 5.47 -5.62 -16.67
C ASP A 507 5.79 -4.53 -17.69
N MET A 508 5.11 -3.38 -17.66
CA MET A 508 5.19 -2.38 -18.73
C MET A 508 6.62 -1.97 -19.10
N ASP A 509 6.94 -1.95 -20.40
CA ASP A 509 8.12 -1.25 -20.95
C ASP A 509 7.79 -0.13 -21.93
N THR A 510 6.52 0.18 -22.14
CA THR A 510 6.12 1.29 -23.00
C THR A 510 6.54 2.65 -22.40
N PRO A 511 6.89 3.64 -23.26
CA PRO A 511 7.22 4.97 -22.78
C PRO A 511 6.10 5.62 -21.97
N ARG A 512 6.36 5.92 -20.70
CA ARG A 512 5.45 6.64 -19.80
C ARG A 512 5.63 8.16 -19.86
N THR A 513 5.62 8.71 -21.07
CA THR A 513 5.78 10.15 -21.33
C THR A 513 4.70 10.94 -20.60
N VAL A 514 5.07 12.08 -20.03
CA VAL A 514 4.17 12.97 -19.30
C VAL A 514 3.83 14.16 -20.18
N TYR A 515 2.53 14.43 -20.35
CA TYR A 515 2.01 15.56 -21.11
C TYR A 515 1.27 16.52 -20.19
N LYS A 516 1.29 17.81 -20.54
CA LYS A 516 0.76 18.88 -19.71
C LYS A 516 0.14 19.99 -20.56
N VAL A 517 -0.74 20.75 -19.94
CA VAL A 517 -1.18 22.07 -20.41
C VAL A 517 -0.61 23.14 -19.49
N ASP A 518 -0.39 24.33 -20.05
CA ASP A 518 0.13 25.50 -19.34
C ASP A 518 -0.37 26.79 -20.01
N ALA A 519 0.09 27.95 -19.54
CA ALA A 519 -0.36 29.24 -20.06
C ALA A 519 -0.11 29.44 -21.57
N SER A 520 0.88 28.76 -22.15
CA SER A 520 1.18 28.84 -23.59
C SER A 520 0.39 27.81 -24.41
N ASN A 521 0.01 26.71 -23.79
CA ASN A 521 -0.77 25.63 -24.39
C ASN A 521 -1.95 25.32 -23.46
N PRO A 522 -3.03 26.13 -23.51
CA PRO A 522 -4.13 26.02 -22.56
C PRO A 522 -4.93 24.72 -22.72
N GLY A 523 -5.72 24.42 -21.69
CA GLY A 523 -6.63 23.28 -21.62
C GLY A 523 -7.73 23.53 -20.58
N SER A 524 -8.64 24.42 -20.91
CA SER A 524 -9.75 24.89 -20.05
C SER A 524 -10.77 23.81 -19.76
N ASP A 525 -10.97 22.89 -20.70
CA ASP A 525 -11.79 21.69 -20.58
C ASP A 525 -11.29 20.80 -19.43
N VAL A 526 -10.11 20.21 -19.59
CA VAL A 526 -9.49 19.31 -18.61
C VAL A 526 -9.17 20.01 -17.28
N ALA A 527 -8.83 21.30 -17.30
CA ALA A 527 -8.65 22.09 -16.09
C ALA A 527 -9.97 22.40 -15.38
N GLY A 528 -11.03 22.75 -16.13
CA GLY A 528 -12.38 22.98 -15.60
C GLY A 528 -12.94 21.72 -14.93
N GLU A 529 -12.81 20.56 -15.59
CA GLU A 529 -13.23 19.27 -15.02
C GLU A 529 -12.36 18.88 -13.81
N THR A 530 -11.04 19.13 -13.85
CA THR A 530 -10.17 18.89 -12.69
C THR A 530 -10.55 19.78 -11.50
N SER A 531 -10.94 21.03 -11.75
CA SER A 531 -11.47 21.91 -10.71
C SER A 531 -12.78 21.37 -10.14
N ALA A 532 -13.73 20.96 -11.00
CA ALA A 532 -14.98 20.35 -10.59
C ALA A 532 -14.76 19.12 -9.70
N ALA A 533 -13.86 18.22 -10.09
CA ALA A 533 -13.50 17.02 -9.33
C ALA A 533 -12.97 17.35 -7.93
N LEU A 534 -12.04 18.30 -7.84
CA LEU A 534 -11.45 18.72 -6.57
C LEU A 534 -12.47 19.45 -5.69
N ALA A 535 -13.33 20.29 -6.27
CA ALA A 535 -14.37 21.02 -5.55
C ALA A 535 -15.48 20.07 -5.03
N ALA A 536 -15.93 19.12 -5.85
CA ALA A 536 -16.89 18.09 -5.44
C ALA A 536 -16.32 17.22 -4.32
N ALA A 537 -15.09 16.72 -4.47
CA ALA A 537 -14.44 15.92 -3.44
C ALA A 537 -14.21 16.71 -2.14
N ALA A 538 -13.92 18.01 -2.21
CA ALA A 538 -13.80 18.85 -1.03
C ALA A 538 -15.09 18.82 -0.17
N ILE A 539 -16.27 18.75 -0.79
CA ILE A 539 -17.55 18.60 -0.07
C ILE A 539 -17.60 17.24 0.66
N VAL A 540 -17.20 16.16 0.01
CA VAL A 540 -17.19 14.80 0.59
C VAL A 540 -16.31 14.72 1.83
N PHE A 541 -15.11 15.33 1.78
CA PHE A 541 -14.14 15.31 2.87
C PHE A 541 -14.37 16.36 3.95
N ARG A 542 -15.27 17.34 3.75
CA ARG A 542 -15.44 18.51 4.63
C ARG A 542 -15.54 18.17 6.12
N LEU A 543 -16.32 17.15 6.47
CA LEU A 543 -16.53 16.73 7.86
C LEU A 543 -15.61 15.58 8.29
N ARG A 544 -14.92 14.93 7.36
CA ARG A 544 -14.17 13.69 7.58
C ARG A 544 -12.67 13.91 7.65
N ASP A 545 -12.17 14.85 6.86
CA ASP A 545 -10.77 15.28 6.78
C ASP A 545 -10.75 16.75 6.32
N PRO A 546 -10.98 17.69 7.26
CA PRO A 546 -11.06 19.12 6.95
C PRO A 546 -9.79 19.67 6.29
N ASP A 547 -8.61 19.26 6.75
CA ASP A 547 -7.33 19.71 6.19
C ASP A 547 -7.17 19.28 4.72
N TYR A 548 -7.58 18.03 4.40
CA TYR A 548 -7.59 17.57 3.02
C TYR A 548 -8.66 18.29 2.19
N SER A 549 -9.86 18.50 2.73
CA SER A 549 -10.94 19.26 2.09
C SER A 549 -10.48 20.68 1.71
N ASP A 550 -9.81 21.39 2.62
CA ASP A 550 -9.30 22.74 2.38
C ASP A 550 -8.20 22.74 1.31
N ARG A 551 -7.30 21.76 1.35
CA ARG A 551 -6.26 21.59 0.30
C ARG A 551 -6.88 21.35 -1.07
N LEU A 552 -7.91 20.51 -1.17
CA LEU A 552 -8.64 20.25 -2.40
C LEU A 552 -9.32 21.53 -2.90
N LEU A 553 -10.04 22.23 -2.03
CA LEU A 553 -10.79 23.43 -2.39
C LEU A 553 -9.87 24.58 -2.83
N GLN A 554 -8.77 24.82 -2.10
CA GLN A 554 -7.75 25.80 -2.49
C GLN A 554 -7.07 25.45 -3.82
N ARG A 555 -6.95 24.16 -4.16
CA ARG A 555 -6.43 23.75 -5.45
C ARG A 555 -7.47 23.93 -6.54
N ALA A 556 -8.73 23.54 -6.30
CA ALA A 556 -9.84 23.71 -7.24
C ALA A 556 -9.95 25.16 -7.71
N VAL A 557 -9.98 26.13 -6.77
CA VAL A 557 -10.00 27.57 -7.07
C VAL A 557 -8.86 27.97 -8.02
N ARG A 558 -7.61 27.57 -7.70
CA ARG A 558 -6.44 27.91 -8.52
C ARG A 558 -6.47 27.27 -9.91
N VAL A 559 -6.97 26.05 -10.01
CA VAL A 559 -7.08 25.33 -11.29
C VAL A 559 -8.19 25.94 -12.15
N PHE A 560 -9.30 26.36 -11.55
CA PHE A 560 -10.35 27.10 -12.25
C PHE A 560 -9.88 28.46 -12.74
N ASP A 561 -9.18 29.23 -11.91
CA ASP A 561 -8.60 30.51 -12.32
C ASP A 561 -7.65 30.35 -13.51
N PHE A 562 -6.89 29.25 -13.55
CA PHE A 562 -6.06 28.90 -14.70
C PHE A 562 -6.90 28.57 -15.94
N ALA A 563 -7.93 27.73 -15.79
CA ALA A 563 -8.83 27.32 -16.87
C ALA A 563 -9.53 28.53 -17.53
N ASP A 564 -10.05 29.46 -16.72
CA ASP A 564 -10.78 30.63 -17.20
C ASP A 564 -9.85 31.70 -17.78
N ARG A 565 -8.67 31.91 -17.18
CA ARG A 565 -7.72 32.93 -17.64
C ARG A 565 -7.04 32.58 -18.96
N TYR A 566 -6.72 31.30 -19.16
CA TYR A 566 -6.04 30.82 -20.37
C TYR A 566 -6.99 29.90 -21.13
N ARG A 567 -7.85 30.50 -21.96
CA ARG A 567 -8.94 29.79 -22.63
C ARG A 567 -8.47 29.00 -23.85
N GLY A 568 -8.80 27.72 -23.89
CA GLY A 568 -8.58 26.87 -25.06
C GLY A 568 -8.77 25.39 -24.76
N ALA A 569 -9.19 24.62 -25.75
CA ALA A 569 -9.32 23.17 -25.64
C ALA A 569 -7.95 22.51 -25.53
N TYR A 570 -7.76 21.55 -24.62
CA TYR A 570 -6.46 20.89 -24.46
C TYR A 570 -6.04 20.12 -25.71
N SER A 571 -7.03 19.60 -26.44
CA SER A 571 -6.84 18.88 -27.69
C SER A 571 -6.32 19.79 -28.81
N SER A 572 -6.48 21.12 -28.72
CA SER A 572 -5.95 22.05 -29.72
C SER A 572 -4.42 22.02 -29.79
N SER A 573 -3.76 21.93 -28.63
CA SER A 573 -2.28 21.85 -28.55
C SER A 573 -1.77 20.42 -28.50
N LEU A 574 -2.57 19.48 -27.97
CA LEU A 574 -2.17 18.10 -27.75
C LEU A 574 -2.87 17.09 -28.68
N HIS A 575 -3.46 17.53 -29.80
CA HIS A 575 -4.24 16.69 -30.71
C HIS A 575 -3.55 15.35 -31.02
N ASN A 576 -2.29 15.39 -31.47
CA ASN A 576 -1.49 14.22 -31.84
C ASN A 576 -1.14 13.26 -30.68
N VAL A 577 -1.52 13.61 -29.44
CA VAL A 577 -1.23 12.84 -28.23
C VAL A 577 -2.51 12.27 -27.61
N VAL A 578 -3.59 13.07 -27.60
CA VAL A 578 -4.85 12.74 -26.89
C VAL A 578 -5.92 12.20 -27.83
N CYS A 579 -5.86 12.52 -29.12
CA CYS A 579 -6.74 11.98 -30.15
C CYS A 579 -6.16 10.70 -30.77
N PRO A 580 -7.01 9.74 -31.19
CA PRO A 580 -8.48 9.77 -31.17
C PRO A 580 -9.11 9.29 -29.85
N CYS A 581 -8.34 9.13 -28.77
CA CYS A 581 -8.85 8.58 -27.51
C CYS A 581 -9.85 9.53 -26.82
N TYR A 582 -9.39 10.71 -26.42
CA TYR A 582 -10.18 11.70 -25.70
C TYR A 582 -10.00 13.07 -26.35
N CYS A 583 -10.45 13.23 -27.60
CA CYS A 583 -10.52 14.56 -28.21
C CYS A 583 -11.57 15.40 -27.50
N ASP A 584 -11.35 16.70 -27.41
CA ASP A 584 -12.44 17.63 -27.08
C ASP A 584 -13.31 17.81 -28.34
N PHE A 585 -14.59 17.43 -28.26
CA PHE A 585 -15.56 17.61 -29.35
C PHE A 585 -16.60 18.69 -29.03
N SER A 586 -16.95 18.91 -27.76
CA SER A 586 -17.92 19.94 -27.34
C SER A 586 -17.35 21.33 -27.13
N GLY A 587 -16.02 21.46 -27.06
CA GLY A 587 -15.37 22.67 -26.60
C GLY A 587 -15.16 22.65 -25.09
N TYR A 588 -14.57 23.72 -24.56
CA TYR A 588 -14.25 23.87 -23.13
C TYR A 588 -15.29 24.66 -22.31
N LYS A 589 -16.35 25.13 -22.97
CA LYS A 589 -17.24 26.15 -22.40
C LYS A 589 -18.12 25.57 -21.29
N ASP A 590 -18.59 24.35 -21.48
CA ASP A 590 -19.38 23.62 -20.52
C ASP A 590 -18.58 23.25 -19.27
N GLU A 591 -17.27 22.96 -19.36
CA GLU A 591 -16.43 22.73 -18.17
C GLU A 591 -16.16 23.99 -17.38
N LEU A 592 -16.14 25.17 -18.02
CA LEU A 592 -16.07 26.44 -17.29
C LEU A 592 -17.36 26.68 -16.49
N LEU A 593 -18.53 26.38 -17.05
CA LEU A 593 -19.80 26.43 -16.29
C LEU A 593 -19.84 25.36 -15.19
N TRP A 594 -19.39 24.13 -15.50
CA TRP A 594 -19.36 23.00 -14.58
C TRP A 594 -18.42 23.20 -13.40
N GLY A 595 -17.19 23.64 -13.66
CA GLY A 595 -16.21 23.99 -12.64
C GLY A 595 -16.72 25.12 -11.74
N ALA A 596 -17.35 26.14 -12.32
CA ALA A 596 -17.97 27.22 -11.57
C ALA A 596 -19.15 26.72 -10.71
N ALA A 597 -20.00 25.84 -11.23
CA ALA A 597 -21.14 25.27 -10.50
C ALA A 597 -20.68 24.47 -9.27
N TRP A 598 -19.66 23.63 -9.43
CA TRP A 598 -19.09 22.88 -8.31
C TRP A 598 -18.37 23.77 -7.31
N LEU A 599 -17.62 24.78 -7.77
CA LEU A 599 -16.99 25.76 -6.87
C LEU A 599 -18.03 26.59 -6.13
N HIS A 600 -19.13 26.98 -6.77
CA HIS A 600 -20.24 27.66 -6.10
C HIS A 600 -20.84 26.76 -5.01
N LYS A 601 -21.13 25.50 -5.33
CA LYS A 601 -21.67 24.52 -4.38
C LYS A 601 -20.72 24.26 -3.20
N ALA A 602 -19.42 24.15 -3.49
CA ALA A 602 -18.41 23.84 -2.49
C ALA A 602 -18.09 25.04 -1.60
N THR A 603 -17.86 26.22 -2.16
CA THR A 603 -17.40 27.41 -1.43
C THR A 603 -18.53 28.28 -0.88
N ARG A 604 -19.73 28.20 -1.47
CA ARG A 604 -20.84 29.15 -1.25
C ARG A 604 -20.49 30.61 -1.54
N ARG A 605 -19.37 30.88 -2.24
CA ARG A 605 -18.98 32.24 -2.61
C ARG A 605 -19.86 32.77 -3.73
N ARG A 606 -20.23 34.04 -3.61
CA ARG A 606 -21.06 34.76 -4.59
C ARG A 606 -20.37 34.92 -5.94
N GLU A 607 -19.04 35.01 -5.97
CA GLU A 607 -18.27 35.20 -7.22
C GLU A 607 -18.56 34.13 -8.28
N TYR A 608 -18.64 32.85 -7.89
CA TYR A 608 -18.94 31.75 -8.82
C TYR A 608 -20.40 31.75 -9.27
N ARG A 609 -21.33 32.16 -8.41
CA ARG A 609 -22.73 32.36 -8.78
C ARG A 609 -22.88 33.46 -9.84
N GLU A 610 -22.23 34.61 -9.61
CA GLU A 610 -22.24 35.72 -10.57
C GLU A 610 -21.49 35.36 -11.86
N TYR A 611 -20.45 34.52 -11.78
CA TYR A 611 -19.77 33.99 -12.95
C TYR A 611 -20.70 33.15 -13.82
N ILE A 612 -21.43 32.19 -13.23
CA ILE A 612 -22.42 31.35 -13.93
C ILE A 612 -23.46 32.25 -14.60
N LYS A 613 -24.05 33.18 -13.84
CA LYS A 613 -25.05 34.13 -14.34
C LYS A 613 -24.55 34.97 -15.51
N ARG A 614 -23.34 35.52 -15.42
CA ARG A 614 -22.78 36.40 -16.46
C ARG A 614 -22.42 35.62 -17.73
N ASN A 615 -22.03 34.36 -17.57
CA ASN A 615 -21.48 33.57 -18.66
C ASN A 615 -22.47 32.53 -19.20
N GLU A 616 -23.70 32.48 -18.72
CA GLU A 616 -24.72 31.51 -19.13
C GLU A 616 -24.90 31.43 -20.66
N GLU A 617 -25.22 32.57 -21.29
CA GLU A 617 -25.40 32.63 -22.76
C GLU A 617 -24.06 32.51 -23.50
N VAL A 618 -23.02 33.17 -23.00
CA VAL A 618 -21.69 33.24 -23.68
C VAL A 618 -21.01 31.87 -23.73
N LEU A 619 -21.16 31.09 -22.66
CA LEU A 619 -20.65 29.73 -22.55
C LEU A 619 -21.67 28.68 -23.03
N GLY A 620 -22.86 29.09 -23.48
CA GLY A 620 -23.77 28.21 -24.20
C GLY A 620 -24.49 27.19 -23.32
N ALA A 621 -24.94 27.57 -22.12
CA ALA A 621 -25.57 26.64 -21.16
C ALA A 621 -26.76 25.81 -21.74
N SER A 622 -27.39 26.32 -22.81
CA SER A 622 -28.48 25.66 -23.54
C SER A 622 -28.04 24.92 -24.82
N ASP A 623 -26.80 25.10 -25.30
CA ASP A 623 -26.36 24.71 -26.65
C ASP A 623 -26.48 23.20 -26.91
N THR A 624 -26.10 22.38 -25.93
CA THR A 624 -26.22 20.91 -26.00
C THR A 624 -26.82 20.34 -24.72
N LYS A 625 -27.93 20.93 -24.27
CA LYS A 625 -28.59 20.56 -23.00
C LYS A 625 -29.07 19.11 -22.90
N HIS A 626 -29.04 18.34 -24.00
CA HIS A 626 -29.37 16.91 -24.05
C HIS A 626 -28.16 15.96 -23.99
N GLU A 627 -26.95 16.50 -23.78
CA GLU A 627 -25.70 15.74 -23.73
C GLU A 627 -25.07 15.74 -22.33
N PHE A 628 -24.56 14.57 -21.94
CA PHE A 628 -23.77 14.39 -20.73
C PHE A 628 -22.76 13.26 -20.85
N GLY A 629 -21.51 13.52 -20.47
CA GLY A 629 -20.43 12.55 -20.47
C GLY A 629 -19.09 13.18 -20.05
N TRP A 630 -18.00 12.44 -20.26
CA TRP A 630 -16.67 12.96 -19.95
C TRP A 630 -16.26 14.14 -20.83
N ASP A 631 -16.91 14.33 -21.98
CA ASP A 631 -16.66 15.43 -22.94
C ASP A 631 -17.67 16.57 -22.74
N ASN A 632 -18.98 16.30 -22.66
CA ASN A 632 -20.01 17.34 -22.55
C ASN A 632 -20.72 17.38 -21.18
N LYS A 633 -20.84 18.56 -20.56
CA LYS A 633 -21.32 18.74 -19.18
C LYS A 633 -22.65 19.50 -19.09
N HIS A 634 -23.23 19.97 -20.21
CA HIS A 634 -24.36 20.90 -20.18
C HIS A 634 -25.59 20.35 -19.43
N ALA A 635 -26.01 19.10 -19.69
CA ALA A 635 -27.15 18.53 -18.95
C ALA A 635 -26.86 18.42 -17.45
N GLY A 636 -25.63 18.04 -17.08
CA GLY A 636 -25.19 17.97 -15.68
C GLY A 636 -25.14 19.33 -15.00
N VAL A 637 -24.67 20.37 -15.68
CA VAL A 637 -24.68 21.77 -15.21
C VAL A 637 -26.11 22.22 -14.91
N ASN A 638 -27.02 22.03 -15.86
CA ASN A 638 -28.43 22.41 -15.73
C ASN A 638 -29.09 21.68 -14.56
N VAL A 639 -28.93 20.35 -14.46
CA VAL A 639 -29.44 19.56 -13.33
C VAL A 639 -28.83 20.00 -12.00
N LEU A 640 -27.51 20.24 -11.92
CA LEU A 640 -26.85 20.62 -10.68
C LEU A 640 -27.31 21.99 -10.16
N ILE A 641 -27.43 22.98 -11.06
CA ILE A 641 -27.81 24.35 -10.72
C ILE A 641 -29.30 24.45 -10.40
N SER A 642 -30.15 23.71 -11.12
CA SER A 642 -31.61 23.69 -10.91
C SER A 642 -32.00 23.44 -9.44
N LYS A 643 -31.16 22.72 -8.67
CA LYS A 643 -31.36 22.50 -7.24
C LYS A 643 -31.53 23.80 -6.45
N GLU A 644 -30.77 24.85 -6.77
CA GLU A 644 -30.87 26.14 -6.06
C GLU A 644 -32.20 26.84 -6.41
N VAL A 645 -32.69 26.71 -7.64
CA VAL A 645 -34.01 27.22 -8.07
C VAL A 645 -35.13 26.46 -7.37
N LEU A 646 -35.10 25.12 -7.41
CA LEU A 646 -36.09 24.24 -6.80
C LEU A 646 -36.17 24.42 -5.27
N MET A 647 -35.07 24.79 -4.63
CA MET A 647 -35.03 25.12 -3.20
C MET A 647 -35.47 26.56 -2.88
N GLY A 648 -35.98 27.31 -3.87
CA GLY A 648 -36.49 28.67 -3.70
C GLY A 648 -35.41 29.72 -3.42
N LYS A 649 -34.14 29.44 -3.77
CA LYS A 649 -33.02 30.32 -3.41
C LYS A 649 -32.65 31.32 -4.50
N ASP A 650 -33.01 31.04 -5.75
CA ASP A 650 -32.57 31.86 -6.87
C ASP A 650 -33.43 31.75 -8.13
N ASP A 651 -34.40 32.65 -8.27
CA ASP A 651 -35.24 32.75 -9.48
C ASP A 651 -34.46 33.13 -10.74
N TYR A 652 -33.27 33.74 -10.61
CA TYR A 652 -32.50 34.15 -11.78
C TYR A 652 -31.95 32.95 -12.55
N LEU A 653 -31.69 31.83 -11.86
CA LEU A 653 -31.16 30.61 -12.47
C LEU A 653 -32.29 29.73 -13.06
N ARG A 654 -33.50 30.26 -13.21
CA ARG A 654 -34.68 29.52 -13.68
C ARG A 654 -34.48 28.85 -15.03
N SER A 655 -33.76 29.50 -15.95
CA SER A 655 -33.37 28.93 -17.25
C SER A 655 -32.64 27.59 -17.13
N PHE A 656 -31.76 27.42 -16.14
CA PHE A 656 -31.08 26.14 -15.88
C PHE A 656 -32.07 25.04 -15.45
N LYS A 657 -33.10 25.40 -14.69
CA LYS A 657 -34.19 24.47 -14.34
C LYS A 657 -35.02 24.13 -15.57
N GLU A 658 -35.39 25.10 -16.40
CA GLU A 658 -36.14 24.86 -17.64
C GLU A 658 -35.36 23.95 -18.60
N ASN A 659 -34.05 24.19 -18.76
CA ASN A 659 -33.17 23.31 -19.53
C ASN A 659 -33.08 21.90 -18.92
N ALA A 660 -33.06 21.78 -17.58
CA ALA A 660 -33.08 20.49 -16.90
C ALA A 660 -34.41 19.76 -17.10
N ASP A 661 -35.54 20.47 -17.05
CA ASP A 661 -36.87 19.91 -17.32
C ASP A 661 -36.96 19.37 -18.75
N ASP A 662 -36.57 20.18 -19.75
CA ASP A 662 -36.54 19.79 -21.16
C ASP A 662 -35.68 18.55 -21.39
N PHE A 663 -34.49 18.51 -20.77
CA PHE A 663 -33.60 17.36 -20.82
C PHE A 663 -34.25 16.11 -20.21
N ILE A 664 -34.86 16.22 -19.04
CA ILE A 664 -35.48 15.08 -18.37
C ILE A 664 -36.67 14.56 -19.16
N CYS A 665 -37.51 15.44 -19.72
CA CYS A 665 -38.58 15.05 -20.62
C CYS A 665 -38.06 14.28 -21.84
N SER A 666 -36.89 14.65 -22.37
CA SER A 666 -36.27 13.94 -23.51
C SER A 666 -35.82 12.51 -23.20
N LEU A 667 -35.60 12.18 -21.91
CA LEU A 667 -35.17 10.85 -21.46
C LEU A 667 -36.34 9.91 -21.12
N LEU A 668 -37.57 10.42 -20.99
CA LEU A 668 -38.68 9.60 -20.52
C LEU A 668 -39.36 8.84 -21.67
N PRO A 669 -39.38 7.50 -21.63
CA PRO A 669 -40.00 6.72 -22.70
C PRO A 669 -41.50 7.01 -22.78
N GLY A 670 -41.99 7.25 -24.01
CA GLY A 670 -43.40 7.57 -24.27
C GLY A 670 -43.79 9.03 -24.03
N VAL A 671 -42.90 9.87 -23.49
CA VAL A 671 -43.12 11.31 -23.29
C VAL A 671 -42.49 12.13 -24.42
N SER A 672 -41.28 11.78 -24.82
CA SER A 672 -40.57 12.45 -25.91
C SER A 672 -40.05 11.44 -26.94
N SER A 673 -40.10 11.81 -28.22
CA SER A 673 -39.46 11.10 -29.33
C SER A 673 -38.23 11.86 -29.81
N HIS A 674 -37.33 12.22 -28.88
CA HIS A 674 -36.13 12.98 -29.21
C HIS A 674 -35.23 12.16 -30.15
N PRO A 675 -34.81 12.69 -31.31
CA PRO A 675 -34.14 11.89 -32.36
C PRO A 675 -32.82 11.26 -31.89
N GLU A 676 -32.14 11.92 -30.94
CA GLU A 676 -30.85 11.50 -30.41
C GLU A 676 -30.93 10.56 -29.20
N ILE A 677 -32.12 10.32 -28.63
CA ILE A 677 -32.32 9.43 -27.48
C ILE A 677 -33.29 8.34 -27.90
N GLN A 678 -32.78 7.12 -28.00
CA GLN A 678 -33.56 5.97 -28.43
C GLN A 678 -33.61 4.92 -27.32
N TYR A 679 -34.51 3.96 -27.47
CA TYR A 679 -34.58 2.79 -26.62
C TYR A 679 -34.50 1.54 -27.49
N SER A 680 -33.72 0.56 -27.04
CA SER A 680 -33.77 -0.78 -27.63
C SER A 680 -35.13 -1.46 -27.37
N PRO A 681 -35.50 -2.52 -28.11
CA PRO A 681 -36.66 -3.34 -27.79
C PRO A 681 -36.65 -3.88 -26.35
N GLY A 682 -35.48 -4.18 -25.80
CA GLY A 682 -35.29 -4.56 -24.40
C GLY A 682 -35.45 -3.41 -23.39
N GLY A 683 -35.56 -2.15 -23.83
CA GLY A 683 -35.71 -0.98 -22.98
C GLY A 683 -34.40 -0.37 -22.48
N LEU A 684 -33.26 -0.66 -23.13
CA LEU A 684 -31.99 0.01 -22.86
C LEU A 684 -31.97 1.37 -23.52
N LEU A 685 -31.61 2.41 -22.77
CA LEU A 685 -31.34 3.73 -23.30
C LEU A 685 -30.16 3.65 -24.28
N PHE A 686 -30.32 4.25 -25.45
CA PHE A 686 -29.32 4.26 -26.50
C PHE A 686 -29.04 5.68 -27.00
N LYS A 687 -27.75 6.04 -26.99
CA LYS A 687 -27.20 7.18 -27.71
C LYS A 687 -26.03 6.70 -28.57
N THR A 688 -25.89 7.30 -29.75
CA THR A 688 -24.77 7.04 -30.66
C THR A 688 -23.46 7.49 -30.03
N GLY A 689 -22.44 6.62 -30.02
CA GLY A 689 -21.12 6.93 -29.47
C GLY A 689 -20.20 5.71 -29.43
N GLY A 690 -19.00 5.87 -28.86
CA GLY A 690 -18.00 4.80 -28.77
C GLY A 690 -18.32 3.71 -27.73
N SER A 691 -19.09 4.05 -26.68
CA SER A 691 -19.52 3.13 -25.62
C SER A 691 -20.86 3.59 -25.06
N ASN A 692 -21.93 2.81 -25.30
CA ASN A 692 -23.28 3.23 -24.93
C ASN A 692 -23.49 3.28 -23.40
N MET A 693 -22.86 2.38 -22.64
CA MET A 693 -23.03 2.31 -21.18
C MET A 693 -22.54 3.56 -20.44
N GLN A 694 -21.69 4.39 -21.05
CA GLN A 694 -21.39 5.72 -20.54
C GLN A 694 -22.66 6.57 -20.43
N HIS A 695 -23.45 6.62 -21.49
CA HIS A 695 -24.69 7.39 -21.53
C HIS A 695 -25.73 6.77 -20.60
N VAL A 696 -25.91 5.45 -20.65
CA VAL A 696 -26.88 4.74 -19.79
C VAL A 696 -26.64 5.09 -18.31
N THR A 697 -25.41 4.94 -17.83
CA THR A 697 -25.11 5.13 -16.40
C THR A 697 -25.17 6.61 -15.98
N SER A 698 -24.61 7.52 -16.79
CA SER A 698 -24.57 8.95 -16.46
C SER A 698 -25.94 9.64 -16.56
N LEU A 699 -26.74 9.32 -17.59
CA LEU A 699 -28.09 9.89 -17.75
C LEU A 699 -29.07 9.31 -16.73
N SER A 700 -28.98 8.02 -16.41
CA SER A 700 -29.76 7.43 -15.31
C SER A 700 -29.44 8.08 -13.97
N PHE A 701 -28.16 8.40 -13.73
CA PHE A 701 -27.76 9.12 -12.54
C PHE A 701 -28.37 10.53 -12.48
N LEU A 702 -28.41 11.26 -13.60
CA LEU A 702 -29.07 12.57 -13.65
C LEU A 702 -30.59 12.48 -13.43
N LEU A 703 -31.27 11.45 -13.97
CA LEU A 703 -32.68 11.18 -13.67
C LEU A 703 -32.91 11.00 -12.17
N LEU A 704 -32.08 10.19 -11.51
CA LEU A 704 -32.18 9.95 -10.07
C LEU A 704 -31.86 11.21 -9.25
N ALA A 705 -30.80 11.93 -9.60
CA ALA A 705 -30.41 13.17 -8.92
C ALA A 705 -31.51 14.23 -9.02
N TYR A 706 -32.08 14.42 -10.21
CA TYR A 706 -33.15 15.38 -10.42
C TYR A 706 -34.46 14.97 -9.74
N SER A 707 -34.80 13.67 -9.77
CA SER A 707 -35.92 13.13 -8.98
C SER A 707 -35.79 13.45 -7.49
N ASN A 708 -34.57 13.31 -6.94
CA ASN A 708 -34.31 13.64 -5.55
C ASN A 708 -34.55 15.14 -5.30
N TYR A 709 -34.11 16.03 -6.20
CA TYR A 709 -34.32 17.48 -6.05
C TYR A 709 -35.79 17.86 -6.13
N LEU A 710 -36.53 17.29 -7.08
CA LEU A 710 -37.97 17.51 -7.23
C LEU A 710 -38.76 16.99 -6.03
N SER A 711 -38.38 15.82 -5.48
CA SER A 711 -39.03 15.25 -4.29
C SER A 711 -38.86 16.17 -3.07
N HIS A 712 -37.68 16.75 -2.89
CA HIS A 712 -37.44 17.74 -1.82
C HIS A 712 -38.21 19.04 -2.02
N ALA A 713 -38.44 19.45 -3.27
CA ALA A 713 -39.19 20.65 -3.61
C ALA A 713 -40.70 20.41 -3.74
N ASN A 714 -41.19 19.17 -3.55
CA ASN A 714 -42.56 18.75 -3.82
C ASN A 714 -43.06 19.21 -5.21
N SER A 715 -42.24 18.98 -6.25
CA SER A 715 -42.45 19.49 -7.60
C SER A 715 -42.47 18.38 -8.66
N HIS A 716 -42.90 18.72 -9.87
CA HIS A 716 -43.02 17.84 -11.03
C HIS A 716 -42.38 18.49 -12.25
N VAL A 717 -41.97 17.68 -13.23
CA VAL A 717 -41.42 18.16 -14.50
C VAL A 717 -42.56 18.38 -15.50
N PRO A 718 -42.76 19.59 -16.04
CA PRO A 718 -43.73 19.83 -17.10
C PRO A 718 -43.18 19.33 -18.44
N CYS A 719 -43.81 18.31 -19.03
CA CYS A 719 -43.41 17.72 -20.31
C CYS A 719 -44.47 17.95 -21.39
N GLY A 720 -44.77 19.22 -21.67
CA GLY A 720 -45.82 19.61 -22.62
C GLY A 720 -47.22 19.34 -22.07
N ALA A 721 -47.97 18.43 -22.71
CA ALA A 721 -49.33 18.07 -22.29
C ALA A 721 -49.39 17.10 -21.09
N SER A 722 -48.26 16.52 -20.71
CA SER A 722 -48.12 15.65 -19.54
C SER A 722 -47.13 16.25 -18.53
N SER A 723 -47.09 15.67 -17.33
CA SER A 723 -46.11 16.00 -16.30
C SER A 723 -45.46 14.72 -15.80
N ALA A 724 -44.16 14.74 -15.56
CA ALA A 724 -43.43 13.63 -14.98
C ALA A 724 -43.19 13.86 -13.48
N SER A 725 -43.58 12.89 -12.68
CA SER A 725 -43.40 12.82 -11.24
C SER A 725 -41.99 12.33 -10.88
N PRO A 726 -41.50 12.65 -9.66
CA PRO A 726 -40.24 12.10 -9.18
C PRO A 726 -40.19 10.55 -9.20
N ALA A 727 -41.33 9.89 -8.99
CA ALA A 727 -41.43 8.43 -9.03
C ALA A 727 -41.19 7.87 -10.43
N GLU A 728 -41.74 8.50 -11.47
CA GLU A 728 -41.50 8.09 -12.87
C GLU A 728 -40.03 8.22 -13.26
N LEU A 729 -39.34 9.29 -12.82
CA LEU A 729 -37.90 9.44 -13.03
C LEU A 729 -37.09 8.34 -12.33
N ARG A 730 -37.45 7.98 -11.07
CA ARG A 730 -36.79 6.87 -10.35
C ARG A 730 -36.99 5.56 -11.06
N MET A 731 -38.21 5.28 -11.52
CA MET A 731 -38.55 4.06 -12.24
C MET A 731 -37.77 3.95 -13.56
N ALA A 732 -37.66 5.06 -14.31
CA ALA A 732 -36.86 5.11 -15.53
C ALA A 732 -35.37 4.82 -15.26
N ALA A 733 -34.78 5.44 -14.21
CA ALA A 733 -33.40 5.17 -13.81
C ALA A 733 -33.21 3.72 -13.31
N LYS A 734 -34.16 3.19 -12.53
CA LYS A 734 -34.12 1.82 -12.01
C LYS A 734 -34.16 0.80 -13.14
N ARG A 735 -35.01 1.02 -14.15
CA ARG A 735 -35.09 0.13 -15.32
C ARG A 735 -33.73 -0.04 -16.00
N GLN A 736 -32.94 1.04 -16.09
CA GLN A 736 -31.59 0.97 -16.67
C GLN A 736 -30.61 0.20 -15.78
N VAL A 737 -30.69 0.39 -14.44
CA VAL A 737 -29.89 -0.39 -13.49
C VAL A 737 -30.24 -1.89 -13.58
N ASP A 738 -31.52 -2.22 -13.56
CA ASP A 738 -31.99 -3.61 -13.67
C ASP A 738 -31.55 -4.23 -15.01
N TYR A 739 -31.60 -3.46 -16.11
CA TYR A 739 -31.06 -3.90 -17.40
C TYR A 739 -29.57 -4.24 -17.31
N ILE A 740 -28.74 -3.36 -16.75
CA ILE A 740 -27.30 -3.61 -16.54
C ILE A 740 -27.07 -4.86 -15.67
N LEU A 741 -27.93 -5.09 -14.69
CA LEU A 741 -27.82 -6.20 -13.75
C LEU A 741 -28.41 -7.53 -14.26
N GLY A 742 -29.05 -7.54 -15.43
CA GLY A 742 -29.43 -8.75 -16.16
C GLY A 742 -30.88 -8.83 -16.61
N ASP A 743 -31.72 -7.86 -16.29
CA ASP A 743 -33.12 -7.78 -16.77
C ASP A 743 -33.16 -7.22 -18.21
N ASN A 744 -32.61 -8.00 -19.12
CA ASN A 744 -32.49 -7.70 -20.54
C ASN A 744 -32.79 -8.94 -21.39
N PRO A 745 -33.06 -8.79 -22.71
CA PRO A 745 -33.42 -9.91 -23.58
C PRO A 745 -32.39 -11.05 -23.62
N MET A 746 -31.13 -10.76 -23.30
CA MET A 746 -30.06 -11.76 -23.25
C MET A 746 -29.93 -12.47 -21.90
N GLY A 747 -30.60 -11.99 -20.85
CA GLY A 747 -30.49 -12.53 -19.48
C GLY A 747 -29.06 -12.54 -18.96
N ILE A 748 -28.26 -11.51 -19.29
CA ILE A 748 -26.85 -11.39 -18.92
C ILE A 748 -26.61 -10.08 -18.16
N SER A 749 -25.97 -10.13 -16.99
CA SER A 749 -25.51 -8.90 -16.34
C SER A 749 -24.33 -8.34 -17.12
N TYR A 750 -24.31 -7.05 -17.43
CA TYR A 750 -23.13 -6.36 -17.96
C TYR A 750 -22.12 -5.94 -16.89
N MET A 751 -22.42 -6.20 -15.61
CA MET A 751 -21.49 -6.03 -14.51
C MET A 751 -20.77 -7.35 -14.22
N VAL A 752 -19.45 -7.36 -14.41
CA VAL A 752 -18.61 -8.55 -14.23
C VAL A 752 -18.71 -9.07 -12.79
N GLY A 753 -19.00 -10.35 -12.64
CA GLY A 753 -19.12 -11.01 -11.33
C GLY A 753 -20.47 -10.85 -10.64
N TYR A 754 -21.48 -10.28 -11.31
CA TYR A 754 -22.84 -10.16 -10.79
C TYR A 754 -23.82 -11.10 -11.52
N GLY A 755 -24.74 -11.71 -10.77
CA GLY A 755 -25.71 -12.66 -11.30
C GLY A 755 -25.10 -13.99 -11.77
N ASN A 756 -25.94 -14.85 -12.36
CA ASN A 756 -25.53 -16.18 -12.82
C ASN A 756 -24.80 -16.16 -14.18
N ARG A 757 -24.94 -15.08 -14.95
CA ARG A 757 -24.35 -14.91 -16.28
C ARG A 757 -23.86 -13.48 -16.44
N TYR A 758 -22.59 -13.32 -16.77
CA TYR A 758 -21.90 -12.03 -16.95
C TYR A 758 -20.75 -12.15 -17.96
N PRO A 759 -20.25 -11.05 -18.55
CA PRO A 759 -19.12 -11.03 -19.49
C PRO A 759 -17.87 -11.70 -18.92
N GLN A 760 -17.27 -12.59 -19.69
CA GLN A 760 -16.05 -13.29 -19.32
C GLN A 760 -14.84 -12.89 -20.17
N HIS A 761 -15.06 -12.20 -21.29
CA HIS A 761 -14.03 -11.87 -22.28
C HIS A 761 -13.89 -10.36 -22.45
N ILE A 762 -13.73 -9.63 -21.35
CA ILE A 762 -13.67 -8.16 -21.38
C ILE A 762 -12.33 -7.64 -21.93
N HIS A 763 -12.37 -6.51 -22.65
CA HIS A 763 -11.20 -5.79 -23.17
C HIS A 763 -10.43 -5.11 -22.04
N HIS A 764 -9.67 -5.90 -21.27
CA HIS A 764 -8.90 -5.38 -20.14
C HIS A 764 -7.60 -6.16 -19.93
N ARG A 765 -6.44 -5.49 -20.03
CA ARG A 765 -5.11 -6.12 -19.98
C ARG A 765 -4.87 -6.90 -18.70
N ALA A 766 -5.01 -6.26 -17.54
CA ALA A 766 -4.75 -6.90 -16.24
C ALA A 766 -5.76 -8.03 -15.91
N SER A 767 -6.94 -8.03 -16.54
CA SER A 767 -7.95 -9.09 -16.35
C SER A 767 -7.66 -10.29 -17.26
N SER A 768 -7.28 -10.02 -18.51
CA SER A 768 -7.03 -11.03 -19.55
C SER A 768 -5.67 -11.74 -19.44
N LEU A 769 -4.68 -11.11 -18.81
CA LEU A 769 -3.34 -11.67 -18.62
C LEU A 769 -3.22 -12.40 -17.28
N PRO A 770 -2.49 -13.53 -17.19
CA PRO A 770 -2.33 -14.26 -15.93
C PRO A 770 -1.60 -13.41 -14.90
N SER A 771 -2.04 -13.46 -13.64
CA SER A 771 -1.41 -12.72 -12.54
C SER A 771 0.08 -13.08 -12.36
N LEU A 772 0.84 -12.23 -11.64
CA LEU A 772 2.23 -12.53 -11.30
C LEU A 772 2.39 -13.84 -10.51
N GLU A 773 1.36 -14.27 -9.78
CA GLU A 773 1.34 -15.55 -9.08
C GLU A 773 1.23 -16.73 -10.06
N ALA A 774 0.32 -16.64 -11.04
CA ALA A 774 0.09 -17.67 -12.04
C ALA A 774 1.22 -17.73 -13.09
N HIS A 775 1.79 -16.57 -13.45
CA HIS A 775 2.87 -16.45 -14.42
C HIS A 775 3.95 -15.46 -13.94
N PRO A 776 4.95 -15.89 -13.13
CA PRO A 776 5.96 -14.98 -12.57
C PRO A 776 6.96 -14.39 -13.56
N GLY A 777 7.04 -14.96 -14.78
CA GLY A 777 7.87 -14.41 -15.84
C GLY A 777 7.27 -13.12 -16.40
N ARG A 778 8.10 -12.21 -16.88
CA ARG A 778 7.65 -10.96 -17.50
C ARG A 778 6.93 -11.25 -18.83
N ILE A 779 5.78 -10.61 -19.05
CA ILE A 779 5.06 -10.63 -20.33
C ILE A 779 5.34 -9.30 -21.02
N GLY A 780 6.24 -9.29 -21.99
CA GLY A 780 6.55 -8.06 -22.74
C GLY A 780 5.46 -7.69 -23.74
N CYS A 781 5.46 -6.43 -24.17
CA CYS A 781 4.50 -5.79 -25.08
C CYS A 781 3.80 -6.69 -26.12
N ARG A 782 4.56 -7.44 -26.95
CA ARG A 782 3.99 -8.28 -28.01
C ARG A 782 3.62 -9.69 -27.56
N ALA A 783 4.15 -10.15 -26.43
CA ALA A 783 3.94 -11.51 -25.92
C ALA A 783 2.51 -11.73 -25.40
N GLY A 784 1.79 -10.68 -25.03
CA GLY A 784 0.40 -10.82 -24.57
C GLY A 784 -0.64 -10.99 -25.67
N GLY A 785 -0.27 -10.88 -26.96
CA GLY A 785 -1.22 -11.01 -28.07
C GLY A 785 -1.95 -12.36 -28.11
N ALA A 786 -1.28 -13.44 -27.69
CA ALA A 786 -1.91 -14.75 -27.55
C ALA A 786 -2.99 -14.80 -26.45
N TYR A 787 -2.82 -13.99 -25.40
CA TYR A 787 -3.87 -13.83 -24.40
C TYR A 787 -5.00 -13.02 -24.97
N TYR A 788 -4.73 -11.84 -25.57
CA TYR A 788 -5.73 -10.97 -26.20
C TYR A 788 -6.70 -11.70 -27.15
N LEU A 789 -6.18 -12.56 -28.03
CA LEU A 789 -6.97 -13.35 -28.98
C LEU A 789 -7.48 -14.68 -28.42
N SER A 790 -7.20 -15.00 -27.16
CA SER A 790 -7.59 -16.29 -26.57
C SER A 790 -9.12 -16.41 -26.49
N PRO A 791 -9.70 -17.55 -26.89
CA PRO A 791 -11.14 -17.83 -26.71
C PRO A 791 -11.48 -18.22 -25.26
N LYS A 792 -10.49 -18.22 -24.35
CA LYS A 792 -10.72 -18.52 -22.94
C LYS A 792 -11.16 -17.25 -22.19
N PRO A 793 -11.98 -17.41 -21.14
CA PRO A 793 -12.29 -16.36 -20.19
C PRO A 793 -11.04 -15.64 -19.68
N ASN A 794 -11.19 -14.37 -19.33
CA ASN A 794 -10.18 -13.61 -18.61
C ASN A 794 -9.81 -14.35 -17.31
N PRO A 795 -8.52 -14.70 -17.07
CA PRO A 795 -8.12 -15.47 -15.91
C PRO A 795 -8.30 -14.74 -14.57
N ASN A 796 -8.30 -13.40 -14.56
CA ASN A 796 -8.57 -12.61 -13.36
C ASN A 796 -9.92 -11.91 -13.52
N LEU A 797 -10.88 -12.29 -12.67
CA LEU A 797 -12.21 -11.70 -12.68
C LEU A 797 -12.16 -10.25 -12.18
N LEU A 798 -12.56 -9.30 -13.03
CA LEU A 798 -12.60 -7.87 -12.69
C LEU A 798 -13.97 -7.51 -12.09
N ILE A 799 -14.20 -7.97 -10.86
CA ILE A 799 -15.50 -7.85 -10.18
C ILE A 799 -15.96 -6.38 -10.12
N GLY A 800 -17.21 -6.15 -10.51
CA GLY A 800 -17.87 -4.84 -10.49
C GLY A 800 -17.66 -3.99 -11.74
N ALA A 801 -16.76 -4.38 -12.66
CA ALA A 801 -16.58 -3.64 -13.91
C ALA A 801 -17.81 -3.74 -14.81
N VAL A 802 -18.27 -2.60 -15.33
CA VAL A 802 -19.37 -2.55 -16.30
C VAL A 802 -18.80 -2.33 -17.68
N VAL A 803 -19.08 -3.26 -18.59
CA VAL A 803 -18.61 -3.20 -19.99
C VAL A 803 -19.38 -2.15 -20.79
N GLY A 804 -18.89 -1.78 -21.98
CA GLY A 804 -19.54 -0.82 -22.86
C GLY A 804 -20.96 -1.20 -23.35
N GLY A 805 -21.30 -2.49 -23.34
CA GLY A 805 -22.63 -3.01 -23.68
C GLY A 805 -22.96 -2.93 -25.18
N PRO A 806 -24.24 -3.13 -25.58
CA PRO A 806 -24.66 -3.05 -26.98
C PRO A 806 -24.37 -1.68 -27.60
N THR A 807 -23.79 -1.67 -28.81
CA THR A 807 -23.46 -0.42 -29.56
C THR A 807 -24.56 0.02 -30.53
N ASN A 808 -25.72 -0.63 -30.49
CA ASN A 808 -26.90 -0.27 -31.28
C ASN A 808 -28.16 -0.69 -30.51
N ILE A 809 -29.32 -0.38 -31.08
CA ILE A 809 -30.62 -0.67 -30.48
C ILE A 809 -31.03 -2.16 -30.51
N SER A 810 -30.17 -3.11 -30.90
CA SER A 810 -30.58 -4.52 -31.07
C SER A 810 -30.52 -5.39 -29.81
N ASP A 811 -30.06 -4.84 -28.68
CA ASP A 811 -29.79 -5.58 -27.43
C ASP A 811 -28.68 -6.66 -27.53
N ILE A 812 -28.00 -6.80 -28.67
CA ILE A 812 -26.99 -7.85 -28.91
C ILE A 812 -25.65 -7.49 -28.27
N PHE A 813 -25.09 -8.44 -27.50
CA PHE A 813 -23.77 -8.39 -26.88
C PHE A 813 -23.01 -9.73 -27.04
N PRO A 814 -21.90 -9.78 -27.81
CA PRO A 814 -21.21 -11.02 -28.18
C PRO A 814 -20.20 -11.53 -27.14
N ASP A 815 -19.92 -10.79 -26.04
CA ASP A 815 -18.87 -11.09 -25.05
C ASP A 815 -17.52 -11.46 -25.69
N ALA A 816 -16.91 -10.50 -26.40
CA ALA A 816 -15.67 -10.74 -27.14
C ALA A 816 -14.64 -9.62 -26.94
N ARG A 817 -13.45 -10.00 -26.46
CA ARG A 817 -12.35 -9.09 -26.11
C ARG A 817 -11.94 -8.12 -27.23
N PRO A 818 -11.89 -8.53 -28.51
CA PRO A 818 -11.51 -7.61 -29.57
C PRO A 818 -12.56 -6.55 -29.91
N ILE A 819 -13.81 -6.72 -29.47
CA ILE A 819 -14.90 -5.77 -29.69
C ILE A 819 -14.91 -4.79 -28.52
N PHE A 820 -13.90 -3.92 -28.48
CA PHE A 820 -13.64 -3.04 -27.32
C PHE A 820 -14.80 -2.06 -27.06
N GLN A 821 -15.49 -1.57 -28.10
CA GLN A 821 -16.65 -0.68 -27.94
C GLN A 821 -17.75 -1.27 -27.06
N GLN A 822 -17.88 -2.61 -27.04
CA GLN A 822 -18.87 -3.31 -26.24
C GLN A 822 -18.28 -3.93 -24.97
N SER A 823 -17.04 -4.41 -25.03
CA SER A 823 -16.44 -5.25 -23.98
C SER A 823 -15.46 -4.52 -23.07
N GLU A 824 -15.11 -3.27 -23.36
CA GLU A 824 -14.20 -2.47 -22.55
C GLU A 824 -14.96 -1.78 -21.41
N PRO A 825 -14.56 -1.99 -20.15
CA PRO A 825 -15.00 -1.15 -19.05
C PRO A 825 -14.13 0.11 -18.95
N THR A 826 -14.74 1.23 -18.54
CA THR A 826 -14.02 2.47 -18.24
C THR A 826 -14.40 3.00 -16.86
N THR A 827 -13.52 3.79 -16.27
CA THR A 827 -13.75 4.33 -14.92
C THR A 827 -15.03 5.17 -14.81
N TYR A 828 -15.37 5.95 -15.84
CA TYR A 828 -16.50 6.87 -15.83
C TYR A 828 -17.85 6.21 -16.12
N ILE A 829 -17.89 4.96 -16.61
CA ILE A 829 -19.13 4.16 -16.66
C ILE A 829 -19.52 3.76 -15.22
N ASN A 830 -18.53 3.34 -14.43
CA ASN A 830 -18.76 2.85 -13.08
C ASN A 830 -19.06 3.97 -12.06
N ALA A 831 -18.45 5.15 -12.21
CA ALA A 831 -18.57 6.26 -11.25
C ALA A 831 -20.03 6.69 -10.92
N PRO A 832 -20.90 7.02 -11.89
CA PRO A 832 -22.30 7.36 -11.61
C PRO A 832 -23.14 6.16 -11.12
N LEU A 833 -22.79 4.95 -11.56
CA LEU A 833 -23.51 3.74 -11.16
C LEU A 833 -23.41 3.48 -9.65
N VAL A 834 -22.32 3.90 -9.00
CA VAL A 834 -22.18 3.78 -7.54
C VAL A 834 -23.31 4.50 -6.80
N GLY A 835 -23.70 5.70 -7.24
CA GLY A 835 -24.81 6.45 -6.64
C GLY A 835 -26.17 5.79 -6.88
N LEU A 836 -26.40 5.30 -8.11
CA LEU A 836 -27.60 4.55 -8.47
C LEU A 836 -27.78 3.29 -7.62
N LEU A 837 -26.72 2.47 -7.52
CA LEU A 837 -26.74 1.25 -6.71
C LEU A 837 -26.92 1.54 -5.23
N ALA A 838 -26.30 2.61 -4.71
CA ALA A 838 -26.49 3.02 -3.33
C ALA A 838 -27.94 3.38 -3.01
N TYR A 839 -28.62 4.09 -3.92
CA TYR A 839 -30.03 4.46 -3.74
C TYR A 839 -30.94 3.23 -3.80
N PHE A 840 -30.88 2.45 -4.89
CA PHE A 840 -31.81 1.33 -5.11
C PHE A 840 -31.54 0.13 -4.20
N SER A 841 -30.30 -0.04 -3.70
CA SER A 841 -30.03 -1.04 -2.66
C SER A 841 -30.69 -0.69 -1.32
N ALA A 842 -30.87 0.59 -1.01
CA ALA A 842 -31.54 1.04 0.21
C ALA A 842 -33.06 1.14 0.04
N HIS A 843 -33.53 1.29 -1.20
CA HIS A 843 -34.95 1.42 -1.56
C HIS A 843 -35.34 0.35 -2.61
N PRO A 844 -35.37 -0.94 -2.24
CA PRO A 844 -35.59 -2.02 -3.20
C PRO A 844 -37.02 -2.08 -3.79
N TYR A 845 -37.97 -1.37 -3.16
CA TYR A 845 -39.38 -1.31 -3.55
C TYR A 845 -39.75 -0.01 -4.30
N ASP A 846 -38.80 0.90 -4.47
CA ASP A 846 -38.96 2.14 -5.26
C ASP A 846 -38.82 1.92 -6.76
#